data_AF-A0A182ECE6-F1
#
_entry.id   AF-A0A182ECE6-F1
#
_cell.length_a   1.000
_cell.length_b   1.000
_cell.length_c   1.000
_cell.angle_alpha   90.00
_cell.angle_beta   90.00
_cell.angle_gamma   90.00
#
_symmetry.space_group_name_H-M   'P 1'
#
loop_
_entity.id
_entity.type
_entity.pdbx_description
1 polymer ?
#
loop_
_entity_poly.entity_id
_entity_poly.type
_entity_poly.pdbx_seq_one_letter_code
_entity_poly.pdbx_strand_id
1 'polypeptide(L)'
;MARNMAVCYRSCSYRYLTSKQLVYNNYGDPEKVLYLREVEIGSKPDLGKVRVRFLASPVNPADINQVQGVYPIKLPLPAVGGNEMVGEVEEVGDGISELSPGDRVIASHAGVGTWQTYANISEKDLIKIDKDLSLEASATFQINPPTAYRMLRDFVKLRPGDLVVQNGGNSAVGRAVIQLAKAWEYRTMSLIRERPNFAEVADELKMLGADHVLTENELFKEMKTKANSARLALNCVGGRSTLLLINCLENDGVMVTYGGMSKQPIQAPTGPFIFKNIQLHGFWMSHWYTLPENEVMADNAMDLEKKQEMLKRSCFITQLVALSTSVAERAGSIIKEWAFSGTGKPYYKGPVSLRDLYTDADIAAEDCIISSLRKHFGDTLKIIGEENIAPTGTSVINDFDPSVLIYDNECSDEMRQITSDDVVIWVDPLDGTYELVAAEGNMSRQQEVTVLIGVSYQGRPVAGIIHQPFWGTDAVGRTIWAIKGLGVHGIEIVKNNSQRYAVTTRSHSTPYIRDTLNILKEKNLISDVEFVGGAGFKACYTFSNVLKCLEGAAAYVFASPGCKKWDTCAPEAIITASGGKLTDISGSDLYYGADTQISNSGGVLATAHWINHQEFVDCIPERIKKLMPELAQN
;
A
#
# COMPACT_ATOMS: atom_id res chain seq x y z
N MET A 1 65.33 -40.83 -30.77
CA MET A 1 65.32 -39.45 -30.23
C MET A 1 64.04 -39.25 -29.43
N ALA A 2 64.14 -39.27 -28.11
CA ALA A 2 63.01 -39.00 -27.21
C ALA A 2 62.77 -37.48 -27.16
N ARG A 3 61.52 -37.03 -27.35
CA ARG A 3 61.11 -35.64 -27.13
C ARG A 3 60.51 -35.52 -25.73
N ASN A 4 61.19 -34.77 -24.88
CA ASN A 4 60.71 -34.34 -23.56
C ASN A 4 59.42 -33.50 -23.70
N MET A 5 58.34 -33.95 -23.08
CA MET A 5 57.21 -33.10 -22.73
C MET A 5 57.52 -32.44 -21.38
N ALA A 6 57.79 -31.14 -21.39
CA ALA A 6 57.87 -30.34 -20.18
C ALA A 6 56.45 -30.07 -19.66
N VAL A 7 56.13 -30.60 -18.47
CA VAL A 7 54.91 -30.27 -17.73
C VAL A 7 55.11 -28.89 -17.10
N CYS A 8 54.35 -27.90 -17.56
CA CYS A 8 54.32 -26.57 -16.98
C CYS A 8 53.39 -26.56 -15.75
N TYR A 9 53.96 -26.64 -14.55
CA TYR A 9 53.21 -26.37 -13.33
C TYR A 9 52.97 -24.85 -13.22
N ARG A 10 51.76 -24.39 -13.51
CA ARG A 10 51.32 -23.04 -13.12
C ARG A 10 51.16 -23.04 -11.60
N SER A 11 52.09 -22.42 -10.88
CA SER A 11 51.91 -22.11 -9.47
C SER A 11 50.79 -21.08 -9.34
N CYS A 12 49.62 -21.50 -8.88
CA CYS A 12 48.55 -20.58 -8.51
C CYS A 12 48.93 -19.96 -7.16
N SER A 13 49.46 -18.74 -7.17
CA SER A 13 49.73 -18.01 -5.93
C SER A 13 48.39 -17.54 -5.33
N TYR A 14 47.89 -18.23 -4.33
CA TYR A 14 46.75 -17.76 -3.54
C TYR A 14 47.22 -16.60 -2.65
N ARG A 15 46.76 -15.38 -2.95
CA ARG A 15 46.95 -14.23 -2.05
C ARG A 15 45.84 -14.25 -1.01
N TYR A 16 46.16 -14.66 0.21
CA TYR A 16 45.24 -14.55 1.34
C TYR A 16 45.30 -13.14 1.91
N LEU A 17 44.13 -12.60 2.28
CA LEU A 17 44.03 -11.33 3.00
C LEU A 17 43.72 -11.63 4.46
N THR A 18 44.45 -11.03 5.39
CA THR A 18 44.21 -11.20 6.83
C THR A 18 43.16 -10.19 7.30
N SER A 19 42.06 -10.68 7.87
CA SER A 19 41.05 -9.84 8.53
C SER A 19 41.16 -9.95 10.04
N LYS A 20 41.07 -8.80 10.72
CA LYS A 20 40.98 -8.70 12.17
C LYS A 20 39.51 -8.57 12.56
N GLN A 21 39.07 -9.37 13.52
CA GLN A 21 37.68 -9.48 13.97
C GLN A 21 37.61 -9.37 15.50
N LEU A 22 36.64 -8.63 16.04
CA LEU A 22 36.28 -8.71 17.45
C LEU A 22 35.22 -9.81 17.65
N VAL A 23 35.62 -10.90 18.32
CA VAL A 23 34.84 -12.14 18.43
C VAL A 23 34.52 -12.44 19.89
N TYR A 24 33.38 -13.08 20.15
CA TYR A 24 33.01 -13.62 21.45
C TYR A 24 32.55 -15.08 21.33
N ASN A 25 33.03 -15.93 22.25
CA ASN A 25 32.69 -17.37 22.29
C ASN A 25 31.59 -17.69 23.31
N ASN A 26 31.29 -16.75 24.21
CA ASN A 26 30.29 -16.85 25.26
C ASN A 26 29.62 -15.48 25.43
N TYR A 27 28.36 -15.46 25.83
CA TYR A 27 27.71 -14.22 26.23
C TYR A 27 28.25 -13.71 27.56
N GLY A 28 28.34 -12.39 27.73
CA GLY A 28 28.76 -11.79 28.98
C GLY A 28 29.16 -10.33 28.86
N ASP A 29 29.89 -9.87 29.86
CA ASP A 29 30.46 -8.52 29.90
C ASP A 29 31.39 -8.31 28.69
N PRO A 30 31.10 -7.34 27.78
CA PRO A 30 31.86 -7.15 26.55
C PRO A 30 33.37 -7.04 26.76
N GLU A 31 33.82 -6.39 27.84
CA GLU A 31 35.25 -6.24 28.14
C GLU A 31 35.94 -7.58 28.47
N LYS A 32 35.17 -8.59 28.90
CA LYS A 32 35.69 -9.89 29.32
C LYS A 32 35.57 -10.96 28.24
N VAL A 33 34.56 -10.86 27.38
CA VAL A 33 34.22 -11.92 26.42
C VAL A 33 34.68 -11.63 24.99
N LEU A 34 34.88 -10.35 24.64
CA LEU A 34 35.39 -9.97 23.32
C LEU A 34 36.91 -10.08 23.27
N TYR A 35 37.43 -10.67 22.21
CA TYR A 35 38.86 -10.72 21.93
C TYR A 35 39.12 -10.54 20.44
N LEU A 36 40.31 -10.04 20.12
CA LEU A 36 40.77 -9.86 18.75
C LEU A 36 41.19 -11.21 18.16
N ARG A 37 40.63 -11.57 17.01
CA ARG A 37 40.98 -12.75 16.23
C ARG A 37 41.40 -12.34 14.84
N GLU A 38 42.48 -12.94 14.33
CA GLU A 38 42.88 -12.81 12.93
C GLU A 38 42.42 -14.04 12.14
N VAL A 39 41.87 -13.83 10.95
CA VAL A 39 41.41 -14.88 10.04
C VAL A 39 41.90 -14.61 8.62
N GLU A 40 42.22 -15.67 7.90
CA GLU A 40 42.56 -15.56 6.47
C GLU A 40 41.28 -15.61 5.63
N ILE A 41 41.15 -14.65 4.72
CA ILE A 41 40.08 -14.59 3.72
C ILE A 41 40.68 -15.01 2.37
N GLY A 42 40.03 -15.96 1.71
CA GLY A 42 40.45 -16.47 0.40
C GLY A 42 40.53 -15.37 -0.65
N SER A 43 41.38 -15.56 -1.65
CA SER A 43 41.74 -14.54 -2.65
C SER A 43 40.59 -14.05 -3.52
N LYS A 44 39.53 -14.85 -3.72
CA LYS A 44 38.31 -14.46 -4.44
C LYS A 44 37.09 -14.71 -3.54
N PRO A 45 36.07 -13.83 -3.53
CA PRO A 45 34.79 -14.14 -2.88
C PRO A 45 34.10 -15.36 -3.49
N ASP A 46 33.35 -16.10 -2.68
CA ASP A 46 32.53 -17.21 -3.15
C ASP A 46 31.38 -16.74 -4.06
N LEU A 47 30.70 -17.67 -4.73
CA LEU A 47 29.49 -17.41 -5.51
C LEU A 47 28.46 -16.60 -4.69
N GLY A 48 27.95 -15.51 -5.26
CA GLY A 48 26.94 -14.64 -4.63
C GLY A 48 27.44 -13.80 -3.46
N LYS A 49 28.75 -13.76 -3.20
CA LYS A 49 29.35 -12.91 -2.17
C LYS A 49 30.22 -11.81 -2.76
N VAL A 50 30.37 -10.73 -2.02
CA VAL A 50 31.32 -9.65 -2.27
C VAL A 50 32.28 -9.53 -1.11
N ARG A 51 33.54 -9.16 -1.39
CA ARG A 51 34.47 -8.76 -0.33
C ARG A 51 34.23 -7.31 0.02
N VAL A 52 33.97 -7.06 1.29
CA VAL A 52 33.79 -5.72 1.82
C VAL A 52 34.98 -5.36 2.69
N ARG A 53 35.57 -4.19 2.43
CA ARG A 53 36.52 -3.51 3.31
C ARG A 53 35.75 -2.57 4.21
N PHE A 54 35.73 -2.84 5.51
CA PHE A 54 34.97 -2.04 6.46
C PHE A 54 35.70 -0.72 6.70
N LEU A 55 34.96 0.40 6.61
CA LEU A 55 35.49 1.74 6.80
C LEU A 55 35.23 2.24 8.22
N ALA A 56 34.01 2.04 8.73
CA ALA A 56 33.64 2.37 10.09
C ALA A 56 32.45 1.53 10.57
N SER A 57 32.41 1.25 11.87
CA SER A 57 31.30 0.56 12.54
C SER A 57 31.09 1.18 13.92
N PRO A 58 29.91 1.72 14.21
CA PRO A 58 29.63 2.29 15.52
C PRO A 58 29.44 1.20 16.58
N VAL A 59 29.39 1.63 17.83
CA VAL A 59 29.05 0.80 18.99
C VAL A 59 27.73 1.32 19.56
N ASN A 60 26.65 0.58 19.30
CA ASN A 60 25.30 0.89 19.75
C ASN A 60 24.94 0.09 21.01
N PRO A 61 23.94 0.53 21.81
CA PRO A 61 23.45 -0.24 22.96
C PRO A 61 22.98 -1.66 22.61
N ALA A 62 22.44 -1.85 21.40
CA ALA A 62 22.01 -3.17 20.91
C ALA A 62 23.20 -4.14 20.76
N ASP A 63 24.35 -3.67 20.29
CA ASP A 63 25.56 -4.49 20.15
C ASP A 63 26.02 -5.00 21.52
N ILE A 64 26.04 -4.11 22.52
CA ILE A 64 26.39 -4.44 23.90
C ILE A 64 25.41 -5.47 24.48
N ASN A 65 24.11 -5.26 24.30
CA ASN A 65 23.08 -6.19 24.78
C ASN A 65 23.16 -7.56 24.09
N GLN A 66 23.56 -7.60 22.82
CA GLN A 66 23.72 -8.84 22.05
C GLN A 66 24.92 -9.65 22.55
N VAL A 67 26.07 -8.99 22.79
CA VAL A 67 27.24 -9.61 23.42
C VAL A 67 26.93 -10.09 24.85
N GLN A 68 26.10 -9.36 25.60
CA GLN A 68 25.63 -9.77 26.92
C GLN A 68 24.61 -10.93 26.89
N GLY A 69 24.07 -11.28 25.72
CA GLY A 69 23.08 -12.35 25.56
C GLY A 69 21.66 -12.00 26.02
N VAL A 70 21.39 -10.71 26.25
CA VAL A 70 20.09 -10.18 26.70
C VAL A 70 19.28 -9.54 25.57
N TYR A 71 19.83 -9.49 24.35
CA TYR A 71 19.12 -9.07 23.15
C TYR A 71 18.32 -10.24 22.52
N PRO A 72 17.16 -9.98 21.87
CA PRO A 72 16.34 -11.04 21.27
C PRO A 72 17.04 -11.83 20.15
N ILE A 73 17.84 -11.14 19.32
CA ILE A 73 18.61 -11.78 18.24
C ILE A 73 19.91 -12.33 18.81
N LYS A 74 20.01 -13.66 18.91
CA LYS A 74 21.17 -14.39 19.41
C LYS A 74 21.92 -15.05 18.25
N LEU A 75 23.17 -14.62 18.04
CA LEU A 75 24.03 -15.18 17.00
C LEU A 75 24.62 -16.53 17.45
N PRO A 76 24.78 -17.51 16.55
CA PRO A 76 25.57 -18.71 16.80
C PRO A 76 27.00 -18.34 17.21
N LEU A 77 27.50 -18.95 18.28
CA LEU A 77 28.84 -18.70 18.79
C LEU A 77 29.85 -19.68 18.15
N PRO A 78 31.08 -19.27 17.83
CA PRO A 78 31.64 -17.93 18.03
C PRO A 78 31.08 -16.90 17.03
N ALA A 79 30.79 -15.69 17.52
CA ALA A 79 30.20 -14.61 16.72
C ALA A 79 31.10 -13.37 16.66
N VAL A 80 31.06 -12.66 15.54
CA VAL A 80 31.67 -11.32 15.39
C VAL A 80 30.69 -10.29 15.96
N GLY A 81 31.18 -9.33 16.74
CA GLY A 81 30.36 -8.26 17.31
C GLY A 81 29.93 -7.21 16.27
N GLY A 82 28.94 -6.39 16.64
CA GLY A 82 28.49 -5.25 15.84
C GLY A 82 27.41 -5.57 14.82
N ASN A 83 26.45 -4.65 14.68
CA ASN A 83 25.32 -4.76 13.75
C ASN A 83 25.28 -3.70 12.65
N GLU A 84 25.96 -2.57 12.84
CA GLU A 84 25.91 -1.42 11.92
C GLU A 84 27.29 -1.16 11.33
N MET A 85 27.35 -0.74 10.06
CA MET A 85 28.61 -0.46 9.36
C MET A 85 28.42 0.41 8.14
N VAL A 86 29.55 0.97 7.71
CA VAL A 86 29.80 1.35 6.33
C VAL A 86 31.07 0.66 5.85
N GLY A 87 30.99 0.10 4.65
CA GLY A 87 32.11 -0.52 3.96
C GLY A 87 32.20 -0.10 2.50
N GLU A 88 33.28 -0.53 1.87
CA GLU A 88 33.51 -0.39 0.44
C GLU A 88 33.69 -1.78 -0.17
N VAL A 89 33.01 -2.05 -1.28
CA VAL A 89 33.19 -3.29 -2.04
C VAL A 89 34.59 -3.29 -2.63
N GLU A 90 35.43 -4.25 -2.24
CA GLU A 90 36.79 -4.38 -2.76
C GLU A 90 36.82 -5.30 -3.98
N GLU A 91 36.07 -6.40 -3.94
CA GLU A 91 36.03 -7.42 -4.97
C GLU A 91 34.66 -8.10 -5.00
N VAL A 92 34.22 -8.55 -6.17
CA VAL A 92 32.94 -9.24 -6.36
C VAL A 92 33.17 -10.69 -6.76
N GLY A 93 32.39 -11.60 -6.18
CA GLY A 93 32.36 -13.01 -6.56
C GLY A 93 31.56 -13.24 -7.83
N ASP A 94 31.52 -14.49 -8.28
CA ASP A 94 30.68 -14.86 -9.42
C ASP A 94 29.19 -14.73 -9.07
N GLY A 95 28.36 -14.34 -10.03
CA GLY A 95 26.90 -14.22 -9.84
C GLY A 95 26.41 -12.93 -9.16
N ILE A 96 27.30 -11.97 -8.92
CA ILE A 96 26.98 -10.61 -8.43
C ILE A 96 26.55 -9.74 -9.62
N SER A 97 25.48 -8.96 -9.47
CA SER A 97 24.97 -8.09 -10.55
C SER A 97 24.63 -6.67 -10.11
N GLU A 98 24.36 -6.43 -8.83
CA GLU A 98 23.92 -5.14 -8.30
C GLU A 98 25.06 -4.33 -7.65
N LEU A 99 26.15 -5.01 -7.25
CA LEU A 99 27.32 -4.38 -6.62
C LEU A 99 28.58 -4.44 -7.49
N SER A 100 29.39 -3.38 -7.43
CA SER A 100 30.68 -3.28 -8.12
C SER A 100 31.80 -2.83 -7.19
N PRO A 101 33.08 -3.18 -7.47
CA PRO A 101 34.22 -2.66 -6.73
C PRO A 101 34.20 -1.12 -6.64
N GLY A 102 34.46 -0.61 -5.44
CA GLY A 102 34.41 0.79 -5.07
C GLY A 102 33.04 1.26 -4.56
N ASP A 103 31.97 0.47 -4.68
CA ASP A 103 30.65 0.84 -4.15
C ASP A 103 30.66 0.94 -2.62
N ARG A 104 29.96 1.95 -2.09
CA ARG A 104 29.78 2.11 -0.65
C ARG A 104 28.53 1.37 -0.20
N VAL A 105 28.67 0.57 0.84
CA VAL A 105 27.62 -0.33 1.32
C VAL A 105 27.44 -0.25 2.82
N ILE A 106 26.21 -0.50 3.27
CA ILE A 106 25.86 -0.72 4.68
C ILE A 106 25.26 -2.13 4.82
N ALA A 107 25.13 -2.65 6.05
CA ALA A 107 24.41 -3.90 6.28
C ALA A 107 22.90 -3.74 5.98
N SER A 108 22.24 -4.78 5.49
CA SER A 108 20.78 -4.75 5.27
C SER A 108 19.99 -5.13 6.52
N HIS A 109 20.56 -5.97 7.39
CA HIS A 109 19.91 -6.42 8.64
C HIS A 109 20.91 -6.53 9.81
N ALA A 110 20.38 -6.72 11.02
CA ALA A 110 21.19 -6.99 12.20
C ALA A 110 21.78 -8.41 12.16
N GLY A 111 22.96 -8.61 12.73
CA GLY A 111 23.59 -9.93 12.87
C GLY A 111 24.62 -10.29 11.81
N VAL A 112 24.97 -9.37 10.90
CA VAL A 112 26.05 -9.56 9.91
C VAL A 112 27.43 -9.70 10.57
N GLY A 113 27.61 -9.07 11.75
CA GLY A 113 28.89 -9.05 12.46
C GLY A 113 29.83 -8.02 11.83
N THR A 114 29.83 -6.80 12.34
CA THR A 114 30.45 -5.68 11.65
C THR A 114 31.79 -5.20 12.21
N TRP A 115 32.17 -5.64 13.41
CA TRP A 115 33.43 -5.26 14.03
C TRP A 115 34.60 -6.09 13.49
N GLN A 116 34.88 -5.90 12.20
CA GLN A 116 35.95 -6.56 11.48
C GLN A 116 36.51 -5.68 10.36
N THR A 117 37.72 -5.97 9.89
CA THR A 117 38.36 -5.16 8.84
C THR A 117 37.92 -5.54 7.42
N TYR A 118 37.69 -6.83 7.18
CA TYR A 118 37.28 -7.39 5.89
C TYR A 118 36.35 -8.59 6.09
N ALA A 119 35.40 -8.79 5.18
CA ALA A 119 34.59 -10.01 5.12
C ALA A 119 34.08 -10.29 3.71
N ASN A 120 33.86 -11.57 3.39
CA ASN A 120 33.06 -11.97 2.23
C ASN A 120 31.59 -12.08 2.68
N ILE A 121 30.74 -11.19 2.20
CA ILE A 121 29.33 -11.04 2.62
C ILE A 121 28.42 -11.30 1.42
N SER A 122 27.25 -11.92 1.64
CA SER A 122 26.25 -12.11 0.59
C SER A 122 25.82 -10.75 0.02
N GLU A 123 25.61 -10.66 -1.30
CA GLU A 123 25.05 -9.45 -1.94
C GLU A 123 23.76 -8.98 -1.27
N LYS A 124 22.93 -9.94 -0.84
CA LYS A 124 21.61 -9.70 -0.22
C LYS A 124 21.68 -9.12 1.20
N ASP A 125 22.84 -9.24 1.84
CA ASP A 125 23.05 -8.76 3.21
C ASP A 125 23.58 -7.32 3.23
N LEU A 126 23.66 -6.68 2.06
CA LEU A 126 24.22 -5.35 1.85
C LEU A 126 23.24 -4.43 1.12
N ILE A 127 23.28 -3.15 1.47
CA ILE A 127 22.56 -2.09 0.78
C ILE A 127 23.59 -1.09 0.25
N LYS A 128 23.55 -0.80 -1.06
CA LYS A 128 24.35 0.25 -1.68
C LYS A 128 23.84 1.62 -1.24
N ILE A 129 24.76 2.50 -0.85
CA ILE A 129 24.45 3.88 -0.46
C ILE A 129 25.29 4.88 -1.25
N ASP A 130 24.84 6.14 -1.27
CA ASP A 130 25.57 7.22 -1.91
C ASP A 130 26.93 7.47 -1.24
N LYS A 131 27.94 7.73 -2.08
CA LYS A 131 29.31 8.06 -1.65
C LYS A 131 29.44 9.50 -1.15
N ASP A 132 28.49 10.37 -1.49
CA ASP A 132 28.46 11.78 -1.08
C ASP A 132 28.14 11.96 0.41
N LEU A 133 27.58 10.92 1.06
CA LEU A 133 27.42 10.90 2.51
C LEU A 133 28.79 10.86 3.20
N SER A 134 28.93 11.65 4.28
CA SER A 134 30.11 11.58 5.12
C SER A 134 30.26 10.19 5.72
N LEU A 135 31.49 9.78 6.04
CA LEU A 135 31.76 8.47 6.59
C LEU A 135 30.95 8.21 7.87
N GLU A 136 30.84 9.22 8.74
CA GLU A 136 30.10 9.14 10.00
C GLU A 136 28.59 9.00 9.76
N ALA A 137 28.05 9.76 8.81
CA ALA A 137 26.64 9.66 8.42
C ALA A 137 26.34 8.27 7.85
N SER A 138 27.17 7.79 6.92
CA SER A 138 27.05 6.45 6.35
C SER A 138 27.13 5.35 7.42
N ALA A 139 28.07 5.46 8.35
CA ALA A 139 28.28 4.46 9.40
C ALA A 139 27.12 4.37 10.41
N THR A 140 26.26 5.38 10.49
CA THR A 140 25.19 5.47 11.49
C THR A 140 23.79 5.58 10.86
N PHE A 141 23.70 5.33 9.56
CA PHE A 141 22.49 5.53 8.78
C PHE A 141 21.44 4.46 9.00
N GLN A 142 21.84 3.21 9.26
CA GLN A 142 20.94 2.05 9.21
C GLN A 142 19.99 2.02 10.41
N ILE A 143 20.41 2.49 11.58
CA ILE A 143 19.65 2.28 12.83
C ILE A 143 18.99 3.56 13.31
N ASN A 144 19.77 4.59 13.64
CA ASN A 144 19.26 5.70 14.45
C ASN A 144 18.33 6.67 13.67
N PRO A 145 18.70 7.18 12.48
CA PRO A 145 17.82 8.07 11.71
C PRO A 145 16.52 7.40 11.23
N PRO A 146 16.52 6.16 10.70
CA PRO A 146 15.30 5.45 10.35
C PRO A 146 14.40 5.24 11.57
N THR A 147 14.97 4.98 12.76
CA THR A 147 14.18 4.79 13.99
C THR A 147 13.43 6.05 14.34
N ALA A 148 14.09 7.20 14.29
CA ALA A 148 13.45 8.50 14.48
C ALA A 148 12.36 8.75 13.43
N TYR A 149 12.64 8.49 12.15
CA TYR A 149 11.69 8.70 11.06
C TYR A 149 10.42 7.87 11.26
N ARG A 150 10.55 6.56 11.47
CA ARG A 150 9.41 5.63 11.55
C ARG A 150 8.53 5.96 12.75
N MET A 151 9.13 6.23 13.91
CA MET A 151 8.37 6.64 15.09
C MET A 151 7.55 7.93 14.87
N LEU A 152 8.07 8.88 14.09
CA LEU A 152 7.37 10.13 13.77
C LEU A 152 6.26 9.96 12.72
N ARG A 153 6.31 8.92 11.88
CA ARG A 153 5.44 8.78 10.70
C ARG A 153 4.38 7.69 10.83
N ASP A 154 4.66 6.63 11.59
CA ASP A 154 3.88 5.40 11.53
C ASP A 154 2.82 5.31 12.63
N PHE A 155 2.96 6.08 13.72
CA PHE A 155 2.09 5.94 14.91
C PHE A 155 1.00 7.01 15.02
N VAL A 156 1.30 8.25 14.62
CA VAL A 156 0.37 9.38 14.70
C VAL A 156 0.53 10.25 13.47
N LYS A 157 -0.59 10.62 12.83
CA LYS A 157 -0.59 11.62 11.75
C LYS A 157 -0.39 13.02 12.34
N LEU A 158 0.88 13.43 12.45
CA LEU A 158 1.29 14.74 12.93
C LEU A 158 1.10 15.82 11.85
N ARG A 159 0.72 17.02 12.29
CA ARG A 159 0.58 18.24 11.47
C ARG A 159 1.63 19.27 11.88
N PRO A 160 2.03 20.19 10.99
CA PRO A 160 2.83 21.35 11.38
C PRO A 160 2.27 22.04 12.64
N GLY A 161 3.13 22.31 13.62
CA GLY A 161 2.81 22.88 14.93
C GLY A 161 2.45 21.87 16.03
N ASP A 162 2.16 20.61 15.69
CA ASP A 162 1.91 19.55 16.68
C ASP A 162 3.17 19.33 17.54
N LEU A 163 2.97 19.01 18.82
CA LEU A 163 4.06 18.81 19.79
C LEU A 163 4.43 17.33 19.91
N VAL A 164 5.72 17.04 19.77
CA VAL A 164 6.35 15.75 20.09
C VAL A 164 7.21 15.91 21.35
N VAL A 165 6.95 15.11 22.37
CA VAL A 165 7.76 15.07 23.60
C VAL A 165 8.66 13.84 23.59
N GLN A 166 9.92 13.96 24.00
CA GLN A 166 10.82 12.80 24.07
C GLN A 166 11.71 12.83 25.31
N ASN A 167 12.06 11.65 25.82
CA ASN A 167 13.18 11.51 26.75
C ASN A 167 14.43 10.98 26.03
N GLY A 168 15.59 11.24 26.64
CA GLY A 168 16.87 10.91 26.00
C GLY A 168 17.14 11.80 24.77
N GLY A 169 16.76 13.08 24.82
CA GLY A 169 16.89 14.01 23.70
C GLY A 169 18.32 14.20 23.16
N ASN A 170 19.34 13.92 23.98
CA ASN A 170 20.75 13.95 23.57
C ASN A 170 21.27 12.61 23.01
N SER A 171 20.42 11.60 22.83
CA SER A 171 20.79 10.36 22.13
C SER A 171 20.88 10.59 20.62
N ALA A 172 21.49 9.65 19.88
CA ALA A 172 21.55 9.72 18.43
C ALA A 172 20.14 9.76 17.80
N VAL A 173 19.24 8.88 18.25
CA VAL A 173 17.83 8.90 17.85
C VAL A 173 17.17 10.23 18.24
N GLY A 174 17.38 10.72 19.47
CA GLY A 174 16.76 11.96 19.93
C GLY A 174 17.20 13.20 19.14
N ARG A 175 18.48 13.27 18.76
CA ARG A 175 19.01 14.30 17.85
C ARG A 175 18.43 14.18 16.44
N ALA A 176 18.21 12.97 15.93
CA ALA A 176 17.55 12.75 14.65
C ALA A 176 16.07 13.16 14.68
N VAL A 177 15.35 12.85 15.77
CA VAL A 177 13.96 13.30 16.00
C VAL A 177 13.87 14.82 15.94
N ILE A 178 14.77 15.53 16.62
CA ILE A 178 14.80 17.01 16.63
C ILE A 178 14.91 17.58 15.21
N GLN A 179 15.87 17.07 14.43
CA GLN A 179 16.13 17.58 13.07
C GLN A 179 14.98 17.27 12.11
N LEU A 180 14.44 16.04 12.17
CA LEU A 180 13.28 15.64 11.35
C LEU A 180 12.02 16.43 11.72
N ALA A 181 11.76 16.61 13.01
CA ALA A 181 10.65 17.40 13.49
C ALA A 181 10.74 18.86 13.02
N LYS A 182 11.93 19.49 13.11
CA LYS A 182 12.16 20.83 12.57
C LYS A 182 11.93 20.90 11.06
N ALA A 183 12.41 19.93 10.30
CA ALA A 183 12.21 19.88 8.85
C ALA A 183 10.73 19.74 8.44
N TRP A 184 9.89 19.18 9.31
CA TRP A 184 8.45 19.01 9.11
C TRP A 184 7.59 19.99 9.92
N GLU A 185 8.23 21.02 10.49
CA GLU A 185 7.56 22.07 11.27
C GLU A 185 6.79 21.56 12.50
N TYR A 186 7.19 20.41 13.05
CA TYR A 186 6.68 19.92 14.33
C TYR A 186 7.44 20.59 15.47
N ARG A 187 6.75 20.83 16.59
CA ARG A 187 7.40 21.32 17.81
C ARG A 187 7.95 20.16 18.63
N THR A 188 9.06 20.37 19.29
CA THR A 188 9.71 19.34 20.12
C THR A 188 9.98 19.80 21.55
N MET A 189 9.70 18.91 22.49
CA MET A 189 10.12 19.02 23.89
C MET A 189 11.04 17.86 24.23
N SER A 190 12.33 18.16 24.37
CA SER A 190 13.39 17.16 24.51
C SER A 190 13.94 17.13 25.93
N LEU A 191 13.68 16.04 26.65
CA LEU A 191 14.19 15.84 28.00
C LEU A 191 15.60 15.27 27.97
N ILE A 192 16.51 15.92 28.69
CA ILE A 192 17.88 15.44 28.90
C ILE A 192 18.19 15.33 30.39
N ARG A 193 19.15 14.45 30.72
CA ARG A 193 19.58 14.24 32.11
C ARG A 193 20.29 15.48 32.65
N GLU A 194 20.03 15.77 33.93
CA GLU A 194 20.82 16.71 34.72
C GLU A 194 22.32 16.42 34.55
N ARG A 195 23.11 17.47 34.31
CA ARG A 195 24.55 17.38 34.08
C ARG A 195 25.22 18.73 34.27
N PRO A 196 26.52 18.76 34.64
CA PRO A 196 27.25 20.01 34.83
C PRO A 196 27.23 20.94 33.60
N ASN A 197 27.29 20.37 32.39
CA ASN A 197 27.27 21.11 31.13
C ASN A 197 25.88 21.14 30.46
N PHE A 198 24.80 21.20 31.24
CA PHE A 198 23.44 21.15 30.70
C PHE A 198 23.17 22.27 29.69
N ALA A 199 23.58 23.50 29.99
CA ALA A 199 23.33 24.67 29.14
C ALA A 199 23.95 24.52 27.75
N GLU A 200 25.22 24.08 27.69
CA GLU A 200 25.93 23.82 26.43
C GLU A 200 25.20 22.77 25.58
N VAL A 201 24.83 21.64 26.18
CA VAL A 201 24.09 20.57 25.48
C VAL A 201 22.71 21.04 25.04
N ALA A 202 22.02 21.83 25.87
CA ALA A 202 20.72 22.38 25.51
C ALA A 202 20.80 23.34 24.33
N ASP A 203 21.83 24.18 24.27
CA ASP A 203 22.06 25.10 23.16
C ASP A 203 22.44 24.35 21.87
N GLU A 204 23.24 23.28 21.95
CA GLU A 204 23.46 22.37 20.82
C GLU A 204 22.15 21.79 20.28
N LEU A 205 21.28 21.26 21.15
CA LEU A 205 20.01 20.67 20.73
C LEU A 205 19.05 21.70 20.13
N LYS A 206 19.05 22.95 20.64
CA LYS A 206 18.29 24.06 20.03
C LYS A 206 18.82 24.45 18.66
N MET A 207 20.14 24.45 18.46
CA MET A 207 20.73 24.68 17.13
C MET A 207 20.29 23.61 16.13
N LEU A 208 20.19 22.36 16.56
CA LEU A 208 19.63 21.26 15.76
C LEU A 208 18.14 21.44 15.46
N GLY A 209 17.41 22.19 16.29
CA GLY A 209 16.02 22.54 16.06
C GLY A 209 15.06 22.32 17.21
N ALA A 210 15.54 22.00 18.41
CA ALA A 210 14.65 21.75 19.53
C ALA A 210 13.97 23.05 20.01
N ASP A 211 12.64 23.06 20.15
CA ASP A 211 11.91 24.21 20.69
C ASP A 211 12.11 24.34 22.20
N HIS A 212 12.04 23.21 22.90
CA HIS A 212 12.22 23.13 24.34
C HIS A 212 13.21 22.02 24.69
N VAL A 213 14.19 22.34 25.54
CA VAL A 213 15.12 21.38 26.13
C VAL A 213 15.08 21.55 27.63
N LEU A 214 14.69 20.49 28.34
CA LEU A 214 14.41 20.53 29.77
C LEU A 214 15.02 19.32 30.48
N THR A 215 15.28 19.46 31.78
CA THR A 215 15.44 18.33 32.69
C THR A 215 14.08 17.76 33.09
N GLU A 216 14.07 16.53 33.60
CA GLU A 216 12.85 15.93 34.18
C GLU A 216 12.29 16.76 35.34
N ASN A 217 13.16 17.38 36.14
CA ASN A 217 12.78 18.24 37.27
C ASN A 217 12.14 19.55 36.81
N GLU A 218 12.65 20.15 35.73
CA GLU A 218 12.07 21.36 35.14
C GLU A 218 10.69 21.07 34.54
N LEU A 219 10.57 19.98 33.76
CA LEU A 219 9.27 19.56 33.22
C LEU A 219 8.25 19.33 34.34
N PHE A 220 8.65 18.67 35.44
CA PHE A 220 7.77 18.46 36.59
C PHE A 220 7.28 19.77 37.22
N LYS A 221 8.11 20.83 37.24
CA LYS A 221 7.70 22.16 37.71
C LYS A 221 6.77 22.86 36.71
N GLU A 222 7.04 22.77 35.41
CA GLU A 222 6.22 23.37 34.37
C GLU A 222 4.83 22.74 34.27
N MET A 223 4.71 21.42 34.45
CA MET A 223 3.42 20.72 34.43
C MET A 223 2.46 21.18 35.54
N LYS A 224 2.96 21.81 36.60
CA LYS A 224 2.11 22.40 37.66
C LYS A 224 1.51 23.75 37.25
N THR A 225 2.05 24.40 36.23
CA THR A 225 1.70 25.78 35.85
C THR A 225 1.18 25.90 34.42
N LYS A 226 1.43 24.91 33.56
CA LYS A 226 0.99 24.87 32.16
C LYS A 226 0.50 23.47 31.77
N ALA A 227 -0.54 23.43 30.94
CA ALA A 227 -0.92 22.21 30.26
C ALA A 227 -0.02 22.00 29.03
N ASN A 228 0.65 20.85 28.96
CA ASN A 228 1.38 20.41 27.77
C ASN A 228 0.48 19.39 27.05
N SER A 229 0.23 19.62 25.75
CA SER A 229 -0.60 18.77 24.90
C SER A 229 0.25 18.25 23.75
N ALA A 230 0.97 17.16 24.00
CA ALA A 230 1.73 16.43 23.00
C ALA A 230 0.88 15.31 22.41
N ARG A 231 0.89 15.17 21.08
CA ARG A 231 0.19 14.06 20.39
C ARG A 231 1.00 12.76 20.43
N LEU A 232 2.31 12.91 20.45
CA LEU A 232 3.28 11.81 20.40
C LEU A 232 4.35 11.99 21.47
N ALA A 233 4.60 10.93 22.23
CA ALA A 233 5.69 10.82 23.18
C ALA A 233 6.68 9.71 22.79
N LEU A 234 7.98 9.98 22.81
CA LEU A 234 9.01 9.01 22.47
C LEU A 234 9.85 8.63 23.70
N ASN A 235 9.85 7.34 24.03
CA ASN A 235 10.48 6.81 25.24
C ASN A 235 11.64 5.86 24.91
N CYS A 236 12.80 6.13 25.52
CA CYS A 236 13.95 5.22 25.55
C CYS A 236 14.52 4.96 26.94
N VAL A 237 13.90 5.50 28.00
CA VAL A 237 14.44 5.43 29.37
C VAL A 237 13.71 4.38 30.19
N GLY A 238 12.38 4.42 30.27
CA GLY A 238 11.59 3.62 31.21
C GLY A 238 11.49 4.22 32.62
N GLY A 239 10.89 3.49 33.55
CA GLY A 239 10.76 3.90 34.96
C GLY A 239 9.91 5.16 35.16
N ARG A 240 10.29 6.02 36.11
CA ARG A 240 9.53 7.24 36.44
C ARG A 240 9.48 8.27 35.31
N SER A 241 10.45 8.26 34.40
CA SER A 241 10.50 9.16 33.25
C SER A 241 9.23 9.04 32.38
N THR A 242 8.69 7.82 32.25
CA THR A 242 7.48 7.58 31.45
C THR A 242 6.24 8.23 32.04
N LEU A 243 6.18 8.43 33.35
CA LEU A 243 5.07 9.14 34.00
C LEU A 243 5.01 10.61 33.54
N LEU A 244 6.18 11.24 33.36
CA LEU A 244 6.27 12.63 32.91
C LEU A 244 5.84 12.74 31.44
N LEU A 245 6.30 11.81 30.59
CA LEU A 245 5.90 11.76 29.19
C LEU A 245 4.38 11.54 29.03
N ILE A 246 3.82 10.56 29.74
CA ILE A 246 2.37 10.27 29.74
C ILE A 246 1.56 11.49 30.19
N ASN A 247 2.03 12.24 31.18
CA ASN A 247 1.29 13.41 31.66
C ASN A 247 1.26 14.56 30.63
N CYS A 248 2.26 14.61 29.73
CA CYS A 248 2.29 15.57 28.62
C CYS A 248 1.38 15.16 27.45
N LEU A 249 0.82 13.95 27.43
CA LEU A 249 -0.05 13.53 26.35
C LEU A 249 -1.43 14.20 26.43
N GLU A 250 -1.91 14.61 25.27
CA GLU A 250 -3.32 15.00 25.06
C GLU A 250 -4.25 13.78 25.05
N ASN A 251 -5.55 14.02 24.86
CA ASN A 251 -6.51 12.94 24.63
C ASN A 251 -6.16 12.21 23.33
N ASP A 252 -6.28 10.89 23.32
CA ASP A 252 -5.90 10.00 22.21
C ASP A 252 -4.40 10.03 21.89
N GLY A 253 -3.57 10.59 22.79
CA GLY A 253 -2.14 10.69 22.62
C GLY A 253 -1.42 9.34 22.69
N VAL A 254 -0.33 9.22 21.93
CA VAL A 254 0.43 7.98 21.78
C VAL A 254 1.81 8.11 22.39
N MET A 255 2.26 7.13 23.18
CA MET A 255 3.66 6.99 23.55
C MET A 255 4.29 5.75 22.91
N VAL A 256 5.40 5.94 22.20
CA VAL A 256 6.16 4.88 21.54
C VAL A 256 7.44 4.61 22.32
N THR A 257 7.67 3.35 22.72
CA THR A 257 8.88 2.92 23.41
C THR A 257 9.80 2.16 22.46
N TYR A 258 11.01 2.67 22.25
CA TYR A 258 12.02 2.06 21.37
C TYR A 258 13.30 1.61 22.12
N GLY A 259 13.38 1.91 23.43
CA GLY A 259 14.52 1.55 24.26
C GLY A 259 14.21 1.60 25.75
N GLY A 260 15.15 1.12 26.57
CA GLY A 260 14.99 1.01 28.02
C GLY A 260 16.31 1.19 28.77
N MET A 261 16.96 2.35 28.60
CA MET A 261 18.31 2.60 29.12
C MET A 261 18.41 2.57 30.65
N SER A 262 17.30 2.77 31.37
CA SER A 262 17.28 2.63 32.84
C SER A 262 17.17 1.17 33.32
N LYS A 263 16.86 0.24 32.41
CA LYS A 263 16.49 -1.16 32.71
C LYS A 263 15.27 -1.30 33.64
N GLN A 264 14.52 -0.22 33.86
CA GLN A 264 13.26 -0.24 34.60
C GLN A 264 12.09 -0.42 33.63
N PRO A 265 11.03 -1.14 34.04
CA PRO A 265 9.83 -1.26 33.24
C PRO A 265 9.15 0.11 33.05
N ILE A 266 8.31 0.21 32.03
CA ILE A 266 7.44 1.37 31.83
C ILE A 266 6.49 1.47 33.03
N GLN A 267 6.36 2.67 33.61
CA GLN A 267 5.34 2.97 34.60
C GLN A 267 4.22 3.77 33.93
N ALA A 268 2.98 3.30 34.03
CA ALA A 268 1.82 3.93 33.40
C ALA A 268 0.62 3.92 34.36
N PRO A 269 0.09 5.08 34.79
CA PRO A 269 -1.07 5.13 35.68
C PRO A 269 -2.35 4.74 34.92
N THR A 270 -3.31 4.13 35.62
CA THR A 270 -4.59 3.72 35.03
C THR A 270 -5.44 4.89 34.52
N GLY A 271 -5.41 6.03 35.22
CA GLY A 271 -6.25 7.19 34.92
C GLY A 271 -6.14 7.71 33.48
N PRO A 272 -4.93 8.01 32.96
CA PRO A 272 -4.74 8.43 31.57
C PRO A 272 -5.31 7.46 30.51
N PHE A 273 -5.27 6.15 30.72
CA PHE A 273 -5.90 5.21 29.79
C PHE A 273 -7.42 5.37 29.76
N ILE A 274 -8.06 5.48 30.93
CA ILE A 274 -9.53 5.56 31.02
C ILE A 274 -10.04 6.94 30.58
N PHE A 275 -9.38 8.01 31.01
CA PHE A 275 -9.93 9.37 30.91
C PHE A 275 -9.32 10.21 29.79
N LYS A 276 -8.17 9.79 29.23
CA LYS A 276 -7.54 10.44 28.07
C LYS A 276 -7.41 9.50 26.87
N ASN A 277 -7.81 8.23 26.98
CA ASN A 277 -7.65 7.23 25.90
C ASN A 277 -6.23 7.15 25.32
N ILE A 278 -5.20 7.28 26.16
CA ILE A 278 -3.81 7.19 25.67
C ILE A 278 -3.49 5.77 25.19
N GLN A 279 -2.50 5.68 24.30
CA GLN A 279 -2.01 4.40 23.79
C GLN A 279 -0.51 4.25 24.01
N LEU A 280 -0.07 3.06 24.39
CA LEU A 280 1.34 2.72 24.54
C LEU A 280 1.73 1.68 23.50
N HIS A 281 2.73 2.00 22.69
CA HIS A 281 3.24 1.13 21.63
C HIS A 281 4.74 0.84 21.83
N GLY A 282 5.18 -0.31 21.32
CA GLY A 282 6.60 -0.64 21.19
C GLY A 282 7.06 -0.42 19.75
N PHE A 283 8.31 -0.03 19.55
CA PHE A 283 8.91 0.05 18.23
C PHE A 283 10.27 -0.67 18.20
N TRP A 284 10.45 -1.56 17.22
CA TRP A 284 11.68 -2.31 17.05
C TRP A 284 12.12 -2.30 15.58
N MET A 285 13.15 -1.52 15.28
CA MET A 285 13.64 -1.34 13.91
C MET A 285 14.01 -2.65 13.21
N SER A 286 14.70 -3.56 13.90
CA SER A 286 15.10 -4.84 13.28
C SER A 286 13.91 -5.69 12.89
N HIS A 287 12.80 -5.64 13.64
CA HIS A 287 11.58 -6.33 13.25
C HIS A 287 10.83 -5.59 12.14
N TRP A 288 10.85 -4.25 12.16
CA TRP A 288 10.25 -3.44 11.10
C TRP A 288 10.82 -3.81 9.72
N TYR A 289 12.14 -4.03 9.61
CA TYR A 289 12.79 -4.50 8.38
C TYR A 289 12.37 -5.91 7.93
N THR A 290 11.83 -6.75 8.81
CA THR A 290 11.43 -8.13 8.48
C THR A 290 9.99 -8.25 7.98
N LEU A 291 9.21 -7.18 8.07
CA LEU A 291 7.82 -7.21 7.62
C LEU A 291 7.80 -7.13 6.08
N PRO A 292 7.10 -8.03 5.36
CA PRO A 292 7.10 -8.06 3.89
C PRO A 292 6.65 -6.74 3.25
N GLU A 293 5.73 -6.03 3.89
CA GLU A 293 5.28 -4.69 3.49
C GLU A 293 6.38 -3.60 3.59
N ASN A 294 7.45 -3.86 4.36
CA ASN A 294 8.53 -2.92 4.68
C ASN A 294 9.90 -3.34 4.11
N GLU A 295 10.03 -4.54 3.52
CA GLU A 295 11.18 -4.94 2.70
C GLU A 295 11.44 -3.97 1.52
N VAL A 296 10.49 -3.08 1.22
CA VAL A 296 10.44 -2.20 0.04
C VAL A 296 10.70 -0.71 0.36
N MET A 297 11.37 -0.38 1.48
CA MET A 297 11.54 1.03 1.89
C MET A 297 12.98 1.58 1.82
N ALA A 298 13.93 0.78 1.33
CA ALA A 298 15.28 1.25 0.93
C ALA A 298 15.38 1.58 -0.57
N ASP A 299 14.27 1.44 -1.31
CA ASP A 299 14.31 1.16 -2.74
C ASP A 299 13.72 2.30 -3.60
N ASN A 300 13.23 3.40 -3.05
CA ASN A 300 12.36 4.36 -3.78
C ASN A 300 12.94 5.03 -5.05
N ALA A 301 14.25 4.96 -5.34
CA ALA A 301 14.81 5.36 -6.64
C ALA A 301 15.05 4.16 -7.58
N MET A 302 15.55 3.04 -7.04
CA MET A 302 15.88 1.83 -7.80
C MET A 302 14.64 0.95 -8.08
N ASP A 303 13.66 0.97 -7.18
CA ASP A 303 12.32 0.42 -7.31
C ASP A 303 11.46 1.24 -8.27
N LEU A 304 11.62 2.56 -8.35
CA LEU A 304 10.95 3.32 -9.41
C LEU A 304 11.50 2.95 -10.79
N GLU A 305 12.83 2.79 -10.94
CA GLU A 305 13.42 2.30 -12.18
C GLU A 305 13.00 0.87 -12.50
N LYS A 306 13.02 -0.05 -11.52
CA LYS A 306 12.57 -1.45 -11.68
C LYS A 306 11.07 -1.52 -11.99
N LYS A 307 10.22 -0.77 -11.29
CA LYS A 307 8.78 -0.65 -11.58
C LYS A 307 8.53 -0.07 -12.95
N GLN A 308 9.25 0.99 -13.33
CA GLN A 308 9.17 1.56 -14.67
C GLN A 308 9.67 0.60 -15.74
N GLU A 309 10.69 -0.21 -15.45
CA GLU A 309 11.18 -1.25 -16.35
C GLU A 309 10.19 -2.41 -16.48
N MET A 310 9.57 -2.85 -15.37
CA MET A 310 8.47 -3.81 -15.37
C MET A 310 7.31 -3.29 -16.21
N LEU A 311 6.90 -2.03 -16.02
CA LEU A 311 5.85 -1.39 -16.80
C LEU A 311 6.22 -1.39 -18.29
N LYS A 312 7.44 -0.96 -18.65
CA LYS A 312 7.93 -0.91 -20.04
C LYS A 312 7.99 -2.27 -20.73
N ARG A 313 8.25 -3.34 -19.99
CA ARG A 313 8.37 -4.71 -20.53
C ARG A 313 7.04 -5.46 -20.57
N SER A 314 6.05 -5.03 -19.79
CA SER A 314 4.73 -5.64 -19.74
C SER A 314 3.95 -5.35 -21.02
N CYS A 315 2.97 -6.19 -21.36
CA CYS A 315 2.09 -5.94 -22.50
C CYS A 315 1.11 -4.78 -22.21
N PHE A 316 0.47 -4.26 -23.26
CA PHE A 316 -0.37 -3.06 -23.15
C PHE A 316 -1.53 -3.25 -22.15
N ILE A 317 -2.21 -4.39 -22.15
CA ILE A 317 -3.40 -4.60 -21.31
C ILE A 317 -3.06 -4.60 -19.80
N THR A 318 -1.92 -5.16 -19.41
CA THR A 318 -1.47 -5.18 -18.00
C THR A 318 -0.98 -3.81 -17.57
N GLN A 319 -0.27 -3.08 -18.45
CA GLN A 319 0.06 -1.67 -18.22
C GLN A 319 -1.20 -0.82 -18.01
N LEU A 320 -2.20 -0.99 -18.87
CA LEU A 320 -3.46 -0.27 -18.80
C LEU A 320 -4.18 -0.52 -17.48
N VAL A 321 -4.32 -1.79 -17.08
CA VAL A 321 -5.01 -2.15 -15.83
C VAL A 321 -4.23 -1.70 -14.60
N ALA A 322 -2.90 -1.80 -14.60
CA ALA A 322 -2.04 -1.28 -13.53
C ALA A 322 -2.24 0.22 -13.30
N LEU A 323 -2.25 1.00 -14.40
CA LEU A 323 -2.50 2.44 -14.36
C LEU A 323 -3.96 2.74 -13.97
N SER A 324 -4.94 2.07 -14.58
CA SER A 324 -6.36 2.25 -14.27
C SER A 324 -6.69 1.95 -12.81
N THR A 325 -6.00 1.01 -12.17
CA THR A 325 -6.16 0.68 -10.74
C THR A 325 -5.79 1.88 -9.86
N SER A 326 -4.58 2.44 -10.03
CA SER A 326 -4.15 3.63 -9.27
C SER A 326 -4.96 4.87 -9.59
N VAL A 327 -5.39 5.02 -10.85
CA VAL A 327 -6.24 6.13 -11.29
C VAL A 327 -7.63 6.04 -10.67
N ALA A 328 -8.23 4.84 -10.59
CA ALA A 328 -9.52 4.62 -9.92
C ALA A 328 -9.43 4.92 -8.41
N GLU A 329 -8.32 4.58 -7.75
CA GLU A 329 -8.08 4.92 -6.34
C GLU A 329 -7.96 6.43 -6.10
N ARG A 330 -7.29 7.14 -7.02
CA ARG A 330 -7.21 8.59 -6.96
C ARG A 330 -8.57 9.24 -7.19
N ALA A 331 -9.35 8.76 -8.16
CA ALA A 331 -10.73 9.19 -8.39
C ALA A 331 -11.59 8.95 -7.13
N GLY A 332 -11.48 7.78 -6.50
CA GLY A 332 -12.13 7.48 -5.22
C GLY A 332 -11.71 8.43 -4.09
N SER A 333 -10.44 8.83 -4.04
CA SER A 333 -9.95 9.82 -3.07
C SER A 333 -10.57 11.21 -3.30
N ILE A 334 -10.71 11.64 -4.56
CA ILE A 334 -11.40 12.89 -4.92
C ILE A 334 -12.85 12.85 -4.43
N ILE A 335 -13.54 11.72 -4.64
CA ILE A 335 -14.92 11.53 -4.18
C ILE A 335 -15.01 11.60 -2.65
N LYS A 336 -14.08 10.98 -1.91
CA LYS A 336 -14.00 11.09 -0.45
C LYS A 336 -13.78 12.53 0.00
N GLU A 337 -12.79 13.20 -0.59
CA GLU A 337 -12.47 14.60 -0.27
C GLU A 337 -13.70 15.49 -0.47
N TRP A 338 -14.44 15.30 -1.56
CA TRP A 338 -15.68 16.01 -1.82
C TRP A 338 -16.74 15.70 -0.75
N ALA A 339 -16.96 14.43 -0.43
CA ALA A 339 -17.94 13.99 0.55
C ALA A 339 -17.67 14.56 1.96
N PHE A 340 -16.41 14.65 2.36
CA PHE A 340 -16.01 15.19 3.67
C PHE A 340 -15.95 16.72 3.70
N SER A 341 -15.83 17.39 2.56
CA SER A 341 -15.74 18.85 2.49
C SER A 341 -17.06 19.55 2.86
N GLY A 342 -18.21 18.92 2.59
CA GLY A 342 -19.54 19.47 2.84
C GLY A 342 -19.89 20.72 2.01
N THR A 343 -19.08 21.11 1.03
CA THR A 343 -19.22 22.36 0.25
C THR A 343 -19.63 22.15 -1.21
N GLY A 344 -19.74 20.90 -1.66
CA GLY A 344 -20.03 20.57 -3.05
C GLY A 344 -21.45 20.87 -3.49
N LYS A 345 -21.64 21.16 -4.79
CA LYS A 345 -22.97 21.41 -5.38
C LYS A 345 -23.44 20.22 -6.22
N PRO A 346 -24.70 19.76 -6.05
CA PRO A 346 -25.33 18.84 -6.98
C PRO A 346 -25.87 19.60 -8.21
N TYR A 347 -25.77 18.96 -9.37
CA TYR A 347 -26.25 19.43 -10.67
C TYR A 347 -27.22 18.40 -11.29
N TYR A 348 -27.98 18.81 -12.31
CA TYR A 348 -28.92 17.93 -13.02
C TYR A 348 -28.68 17.97 -14.54
N LYS A 349 -28.58 16.82 -15.20
CA LYS A 349 -28.64 16.71 -16.68
C LYS A 349 -30.12 16.81 -17.10
N GLY A 350 -30.52 17.96 -17.66
CA GLY A 350 -31.87 18.18 -18.21
C GLY A 350 -32.91 18.81 -17.25
N PRO A 351 -34.20 18.87 -17.64
CA PRO A 351 -35.27 19.44 -16.82
C PRO A 351 -35.38 18.73 -15.46
N VAL A 352 -35.68 19.48 -14.38
CA VAL A 352 -35.78 18.97 -12.99
C VAL A 352 -36.75 17.78 -12.83
N SER A 353 -37.68 17.58 -13.78
CA SER A 353 -38.60 16.44 -13.83
C SER A 353 -38.01 15.13 -14.39
N LEU A 354 -36.82 15.17 -14.99
CA LEU A 354 -36.12 14.04 -15.63
C LEU A 354 -34.80 13.64 -14.93
N ARG A 355 -34.55 14.17 -13.72
CA ARG A 355 -33.49 13.92 -12.71
C ARG A 355 -32.35 12.93 -13.04
N ASP A 356 -31.40 13.28 -13.90
CA ASP A 356 -30.05 12.67 -13.90
C ASP A 356 -29.12 13.56 -13.05
N LEU A 357 -28.69 13.10 -11.87
CA LEU A 357 -27.89 13.87 -10.91
C LEU A 357 -26.40 13.65 -11.18
N TYR A 358 -25.59 14.71 -11.14
CA TYR A 358 -24.12 14.64 -11.11
C TYR A 358 -23.56 15.75 -10.21
N THR A 359 -22.32 15.65 -9.77
CA THR A 359 -21.67 16.61 -8.84
C THR A 359 -20.31 17.06 -9.36
N ASP A 360 -19.69 18.05 -8.70
CA ASP A 360 -18.29 18.41 -8.99
C ASP A 360 -17.33 17.22 -8.81
N ALA A 361 -17.68 16.23 -7.99
CA ALA A 361 -16.88 15.02 -7.80
C ALA A 361 -16.88 14.13 -9.05
N ASP A 362 -18.02 13.95 -9.72
CA ASP A 362 -18.14 13.17 -10.97
C ASP A 362 -17.26 13.79 -12.05
N ILE A 363 -17.31 15.12 -12.21
CA ILE A 363 -16.50 15.86 -13.18
C ILE A 363 -15.00 15.72 -12.87
N ALA A 364 -14.60 15.91 -11.61
CA ALA A 364 -13.20 15.84 -11.20
C ALA A 364 -12.63 14.42 -11.28
N ALA A 365 -13.44 13.41 -10.97
CA ALA A 365 -13.10 12.00 -11.12
C ALA A 365 -12.94 11.63 -12.60
N GLU A 366 -13.86 12.04 -13.47
CA GLU A 366 -13.75 11.81 -14.92
C GLU A 366 -12.50 12.49 -15.50
N ASP A 367 -12.23 13.75 -15.13
CA ASP A 367 -11.03 14.48 -15.56
C ASP A 367 -9.75 13.74 -15.13
N CYS A 368 -9.70 13.28 -13.88
CA CYS A 368 -8.59 12.50 -13.35
C CYS A 368 -8.36 11.23 -14.17
N ILE A 369 -9.43 10.48 -14.46
CA ILE A 369 -9.37 9.21 -15.18
C ILE A 369 -8.92 9.42 -16.63
N ILE A 370 -9.64 10.24 -17.38
CA ILE A 370 -9.40 10.45 -18.81
C ILE A 370 -8.04 11.09 -19.05
N SER A 371 -7.70 12.13 -18.29
CA SER A 371 -6.45 12.86 -18.49
C SER A 371 -5.23 12.01 -18.13
N SER A 372 -5.32 11.18 -17.08
CA SER A 372 -4.20 10.30 -16.69
C SER A 372 -3.95 9.20 -17.72
N LEU A 373 -5.02 8.58 -18.25
CA LEU A 373 -4.91 7.54 -19.27
C LEU A 373 -4.40 8.10 -20.60
N ARG A 374 -4.94 9.23 -21.08
CA ARG A 374 -4.49 9.87 -22.33
C ARG A 374 -3.04 10.34 -22.24
N LYS A 375 -2.59 10.83 -21.09
CA LYS A 375 -1.19 11.21 -20.90
C LYS A 375 -0.22 10.03 -21.07
N HIS A 376 -0.62 8.82 -20.66
CA HIS A 376 0.23 7.63 -20.73
C HIS A 376 0.15 6.92 -22.08
N PHE A 377 -1.04 6.82 -22.66
CA PHE A 377 -1.30 6.00 -23.85
C PHE A 377 -1.58 6.82 -25.12
N GLY A 378 -1.56 8.15 -25.02
CA GLY A 378 -1.82 9.06 -26.12
C GLY A 378 -3.29 9.49 -26.25
N ASP A 379 -3.51 10.60 -26.94
CA ASP A 379 -4.84 11.18 -27.15
C ASP A 379 -5.74 10.36 -28.08
N THR A 380 -5.18 9.38 -28.80
CA THR A 380 -5.92 8.48 -29.71
C THR A 380 -6.65 7.36 -28.96
N LEU A 381 -6.36 7.16 -27.68
CA LEU A 381 -7.03 6.16 -26.85
C LEU A 381 -8.53 6.47 -26.76
N LYS A 382 -9.36 5.51 -27.18
CA LYS A 382 -10.82 5.65 -27.20
C LYS A 382 -11.38 5.45 -25.79
N ILE A 383 -11.85 6.54 -25.19
CA ILE A 383 -12.48 6.55 -23.88
C ILE A 383 -13.87 7.17 -23.99
N ILE A 384 -14.88 6.47 -23.47
CA ILE A 384 -16.27 6.91 -23.40
C ILE A 384 -16.62 7.04 -21.92
N GLY A 385 -16.70 8.29 -21.43
CA GLY A 385 -17.10 8.63 -20.06
C GLY A 385 -18.57 9.05 -19.96
N GLU A 386 -19.14 8.91 -18.77
CA GLU A 386 -20.53 9.26 -18.48
C GLU A 386 -20.82 10.78 -18.52
N GLU A 387 -19.90 11.62 -18.04
CA GLU A 387 -20.16 13.06 -17.91
C GLU A 387 -20.02 13.79 -19.25
N ASN A 388 -19.29 13.20 -20.21
CA ASN A 388 -19.07 13.74 -21.55
C ASN A 388 -18.57 15.20 -21.50
N ILE A 389 -17.70 15.48 -20.54
CA ILE A 389 -17.07 16.80 -20.34
C ILE A 389 -15.64 16.72 -20.87
N ALA A 390 -15.20 17.78 -21.55
CA ALA A 390 -13.83 17.85 -22.04
C ALA A 390 -12.85 17.89 -20.85
N PRO A 391 -11.85 17.00 -20.78
CA PRO A 391 -10.88 16.98 -19.70
C PRO A 391 -10.07 18.27 -19.67
N THR A 392 -9.77 18.74 -18.46
CA THR A 392 -8.96 19.93 -18.18
C THR A 392 -7.54 19.58 -17.73
N GLY A 393 -7.28 18.35 -17.31
CA GLY A 393 -5.96 17.86 -16.91
C GLY A 393 -5.51 18.32 -15.53
N THR A 394 -6.44 18.66 -14.64
CA THR A 394 -6.12 19.27 -13.33
C THR A 394 -5.63 18.27 -12.29
N SER A 395 -6.00 16.99 -12.43
CA SER A 395 -5.74 15.93 -11.43
C SER A 395 -5.03 14.72 -12.01
N VAL A 396 -4.05 14.94 -12.91
CA VAL A 396 -3.31 13.86 -13.57
C VAL A 396 -2.31 13.19 -12.64
N ILE A 397 -2.34 11.85 -12.59
CA ILE A 397 -1.34 11.03 -11.89
C ILE A 397 -0.49 10.21 -12.87
N ASN A 398 0.71 9.81 -12.45
CA ASN A 398 1.56 8.88 -13.20
C ASN A 398 1.90 7.60 -12.41
N ASP A 399 1.22 7.39 -11.28
CA ASP A 399 1.38 6.20 -10.47
C ASP A 399 0.61 5.02 -11.08
N PHE A 400 1.08 3.81 -10.83
CA PHE A 400 0.47 2.55 -11.25
C PHE A 400 0.64 1.49 -10.17
N ASP A 401 -0.24 0.50 -10.17
CA ASP A 401 -0.17 -0.62 -9.24
C ASP A 401 0.74 -1.73 -9.82
N PRO A 402 1.97 -1.92 -9.28
CA PRO A 402 2.89 -2.94 -9.75
C PRO A 402 2.39 -4.36 -9.47
N SER A 403 1.43 -4.55 -8.55
CA SER A 403 0.88 -5.87 -8.23
C SER A 403 0.09 -6.47 -9.40
N VAL A 404 -0.37 -5.65 -10.35
CA VAL A 404 -0.98 -6.12 -11.60
C VAL A 404 0.09 -6.70 -12.54
N LEU A 405 1.26 -6.06 -12.60
CA LEU A 405 2.31 -6.37 -13.57
C LEU A 405 2.98 -7.72 -13.30
N ILE A 406 2.90 -8.26 -12.08
CA ILE A 406 3.46 -9.59 -11.75
C ILE A 406 2.80 -10.71 -12.56
N TYR A 407 1.55 -10.52 -12.98
CA TYR A 407 0.77 -11.48 -13.76
C TYR A 407 0.96 -11.34 -15.28
N ASP A 408 1.82 -10.42 -15.75
CA ASP A 408 2.05 -10.22 -17.19
C ASP A 408 2.47 -11.52 -17.89
N ASN A 409 3.32 -12.31 -17.23
CA ASN A 409 3.79 -13.59 -17.76
C ASN A 409 2.67 -14.61 -17.98
N GLU A 410 1.53 -14.47 -17.28
CA GLU A 410 0.37 -15.36 -17.37
C GLU A 410 -0.64 -14.91 -18.44
N CYS A 411 -0.45 -13.73 -19.06
CA CYS A 411 -1.31 -13.26 -20.15
C CYS A 411 -1.25 -14.20 -21.35
N SER A 412 -2.43 -14.55 -21.87
CA SER A 412 -2.57 -15.29 -23.13
C SER A 412 -2.03 -14.49 -24.32
N ASP A 413 -1.66 -15.21 -25.40
CA ASP A 413 -1.17 -14.59 -26.64
C ASP A 413 -2.19 -13.61 -27.25
N GLU A 414 -3.48 -13.88 -27.13
CA GLU A 414 -4.57 -12.99 -27.55
C GLU A 414 -4.48 -11.64 -26.82
N MET A 415 -4.32 -11.67 -25.49
CA MET A 415 -4.26 -10.46 -24.67
C MET A 415 -2.98 -9.65 -24.91
N ARG A 416 -1.85 -10.33 -25.18
CA ARG A 416 -0.55 -9.67 -25.43
C ARG A 416 -0.50 -8.90 -26.75
N GLN A 417 -1.35 -9.25 -27.71
CA GLN A 417 -1.41 -8.60 -29.03
C GLN A 417 -2.27 -7.33 -29.04
N ILE A 418 -3.09 -7.10 -28.01
CA ILE A 418 -3.95 -5.92 -27.91
C ILE A 418 -3.08 -4.67 -27.82
N THR A 419 -3.43 -3.65 -28.58
CA THR A 419 -2.80 -2.32 -28.54
C THR A 419 -3.80 -1.23 -28.16
N SER A 420 -3.32 0.00 -27.98
CA SER A 420 -4.15 1.16 -27.62
C SER A 420 -5.23 1.48 -28.66
N ASP A 421 -5.01 1.15 -29.93
CA ASP A 421 -5.95 1.46 -31.02
C ASP A 421 -7.11 0.46 -31.09
N ASP A 422 -6.96 -0.70 -30.44
CA ASP A 422 -7.91 -1.80 -30.50
C ASP A 422 -8.98 -1.77 -29.41
N VAL A 423 -8.74 -1.02 -28.33
CA VAL A 423 -9.60 -1.03 -27.14
C VAL A 423 -10.58 0.13 -27.11
N VAL A 424 -11.69 -0.08 -26.41
CA VAL A 424 -12.61 0.97 -25.99
C VAL A 424 -12.74 0.91 -24.47
N ILE A 425 -12.43 2.03 -23.82
CA ILE A 425 -12.51 2.17 -22.36
C ILE A 425 -13.83 2.86 -22.02
N TRP A 426 -14.61 2.22 -21.15
CA TRP A 426 -15.88 2.70 -20.64
C TRP A 426 -15.70 3.16 -19.20
N VAL A 427 -16.03 4.41 -18.91
CA VAL A 427 -15.79 5.02 -17.60
C VAL A 427 -17.10 5.51 -17.00
N ASP A 428 -17.43 4.98 -15.84
CA ASP A 428 -18.35 5.61 -14.89
C ASP A 428 -17.49 6.19 -13.75
N PRO A 429 -17.29 7.51 -13.72
CA PRO A 429 -16.38 8.14 -12.78
C PRO A 429 -16.92 8.11 -11.34
N LEU A 430 -18.23 7.97 -11.15
CA LEU A 430 -18.91 7.98 -9.85
C LEU A 430 -20.30 7.33 -9.99
N ASP A 431 -20.33 6.02 -9.85
CA ASP A 431 -21.58 5.27 -9.75
C ASP A 431 -22.13 5.42 -8.32
N GLY A 432 -23.42 5.75 -8.20
CA GLY A 432 -24.07 6.04 -6.92
C GLY A 432 -24.01 7.52 -6.49
N THR A 433 -24.02 8.46 -7.44
CA THR A 433 -24.06 9.91 -7.16
C THR A 433 -25.19 10.29 -6.19
N TYR A 434 -26.37 9.68 -6.36
CA TYR A 434 -27.49 9.93 -5.45
C TYR A 434 -27.19 9.47 -4.03
N GLU A 435 -26.64 8.27 -3.85
CA GLU A 435 -26.26 7.72 -2.56
C GLU A 435 -25.23 8.60 -1.86
N LEU A 436 -24.26 9.13 -2.61
CA LEU A 436 -23.26 10.05 -2.10
C LEU A 436 -23.89 11.34 -1.56
N VAL A 437 -24.79 11.96 -2.33
CA VAL A 437 -25.47 13.21 -1.95
C VAL A 437 -26.46 12.96 -0.81
N ALA A 438 -27.22 11.87 -0.86
CA ALA A 438 -28.24 11.50 0.12
C ALA A 438 -27.66 10.82 1.36
N ALA A 439 -26.36 10.55 1.41
CA ALA A 439 -25.73 9.93 2.57
C ALA A 439 -25.86 10.82 3.81
N GLU A 440 -25.69 12.14 3.68
CA GLU A 440 -25.60 13.07 4.82
C GLU A 440 -24.64 12.55 5.92
N GLY A 441 -23.54 11.88 5.53
CA GLY A 441 -22.59 11.23 6.43
C GLY A 441 -22.96 9.81 6.88
N ASN A 442 -24.04 9.22 6.36
CA ASN A 442 -24.41 7.82 6.60
C ASN A 442 -23.54 6.85 5.79
N MET A 443 -22.63 6.17 6.50
CA MET A 443 -21.67 5.23 5.93
C MET A 443 -22.32 4.11 5.09
N SER A 444 -23.49 3.61 5.48
CA SER A 444 -24.17 2.51 4.75
C SER A 444 -24.60 2.91 3.34
N ARG A 445 -24.91 4.19 3.11
CA ARG A 445 -25.21 4.70 1.77
C ARG A 445 -23.94 4.97 0.98
N GLN A 446 -22.89 5.49 1.64
CA GLN A 446 -21.61 5.77 0.99
C GLN A 446 -20.91 4.50 0.50
N GLN A 447 -21.13 3.35 1.15
CA GLN A 447 -20.58 2.05 0.72
C GLN A 447 -21.08 1.56 -0.63
N GLU A 448 -22.18 2.14 -1.14
CA GLU A 448 -22.67 1.82 -2.48
C GLU A 448 -21.83 2.48 -3.57
N VAL A 449 -21.18 3.62 -3.28
CA VAL A 449 -20.46 4.42 -4.27
C VAL A 449 -19.29 3.65 -4.88
N THR A 450 -19.17 3.69 -6.20
CA THR A 450 -18.10 3.02 -6.97
C THR A 450 -17.51 3.90 -8.07
N VAL A 451 -16.28 3.61 -8.47
CA VAL A 451 -15.68 4.09 -9.74
C VAL A 451 -15.52 2.87 -10.63
N LEU A 452 -16.00 2.93 -11.87
CA LEU A 452 -15.99 1.82 -12.81
C LEU A 452 -15.14 2.16 -14.04
N ILE A 453 -14.17 1.31 -14.38
CA ILE A 453 -13.38 1.42 -15.60
C ILE A 453 -13.39 0.06 -16.30
N GLY A 454 -14.17 -0.05 -17.37
CA GLY A 454 -14.27 -1.25 -18.20
C GLY A 454 -13.42 -1.14 -19.45
N VAL A 455 -12.71 -2.20 -19.82
CA VAL A 455 -11.91 -2.26 -21.05
C VAL A 455 -12.47 -3.34 -21.95
N SER A 456 -12.82 -2.95 -23.17
CA SER A 456 -13.33 -3.86 -24.19
C SER A 456 -12.41 -3.93 -25.40
N TYR A 457 -12.33 -5.12 -26.00
CA TYR A 457 -11.59 -5.42 -27.22
C TYR A 457 -12.51 -6.20 -28.16
N GLN A 458 -12.60 -5.77 -29.42
CA GLN A 458 -13.57 -6.31 -30.39
C GLN A 458 -15.01 -6.32 -29.85
N GLY A 459 -15.34 -5.29 -29.05
CA GLY A 459 -16.63 -5.11 -28.38
C GLY A 459 -16.98 -6.15 -27.32
N ARG A 460 -16.02 -6.96 -26.87
CA ARG A 460 -16.15 -7.85 -25.70
C ARG A 460 -15.34 -7.32 -24.52
N PRO A 461 -15.82 -7.42 -23.28
CA PRO A 461 -15.06 -6.98 -22.12
C PRO A 461 -13.87 -7.92 -21.88
N VAL A 462 -12.68 -7.33 -21.74
CA VAL A 462 -11.42 -8.06 -21.53
C VAL A 462 -10.73 -7.70 -20.22
N ALA A 463 -11.01 -6.54 -19.64
CA ALA A 463 -10.58 -6.17 -18.31
C ALA A 463 -11.59 -5.24 -17.64
N GLY A 464 -11.59 -5.22 -16.30
CA GLY A 464 -12.49 -4.36 -15.53
C GLY A 464 -11.87 -3.99 -14.20
N ILE A 465 -12.08 -2.74 -13.79
CA ILE A 465 -11.63 -2.17 -12.53
C ILE A 465 -12.83 -1.55 -11.84
N ILE A 466 -13.03 -1.89 -10.57
CA ILE A 466 -14.06 -1.34 -9.69
C ILE A 466 -13.41 -0.89 -8.40
N HIS A 467 -13.44 0.41 -8.12
CA HIS A 467 -12.95 0.97 -6.87
C HIS A 467 -14.12 1.37 -5.97
N GLN A 468 -14.15 0.87 -4.74
CA GLN A 468 -15.12 1.22 -3.71
C GLN A 468 -14.47 2.15 -2.68
N PRO A 469 -14.65 3.48 -2.77
CA PRO A 469 -14.02 4.42 -1.85
C PRO A 469 -14.37 4.13 -0.39
N PHE A 470 -15.64 3.92 -0.04
CA PHE A 470 -16.06 3.85 1.37
C PHE A 470 -16.14 2.42 1.94
N TRP A 471 -15.37 1.48 1.39
CA TRP A 471 -15.36 0.09 1.86
C TRP A 471 -14.68 -0.08 3.23
N GLY A 472 -15.24 -1.00 4.05
CA GLY A 472 -14.73 -1.35 5.38
C GLY A 472 -15.29 -0.50 6.52
N THR A 473 -14.98 -0.88 7.77
CA THR A 473 -15.45 -0.17 8.98
C THR A 473 -14.91 1.25 9.08
N ASP A 474 -13.69 1.47 8.58
CA ASP A 474 -13.01 2.77 8.63
C ASP A 474 -13.01 3.49 7.27
N ALA A 475 -13.82 3.03 6.30
CA ALA A 475 -13.90 3.57 4.95
C ALA A 475 -12.52 3.71 4.27
N VAL A 476 -11.63 2.73 4.49
CA VAL A 476 -10.28 2.69 3.89
C VAL A 476 -10.38 2.59 2.36
N GLY A 477 -11.41 1.89 1.87
CA GLY A 477 -11.65 1.63 0.46
C GLY A 477 -11.03 0.31 0.00
N ARG A 478 -11.46 -0.17 -1.17
CA ARG A 478 -10.86 -1.33 -1.86
C ARG A 478 -10.92 -1.16 -3.37
N THR A 479 -9.98 -1.77 -4.08
CA THR A 479 -9.95 -1.83 -5.54
C THR A 479 -10.01 -3.28 -5.99
N ILE A 480 -10.94 -3.58 -6.88
CA ILE A 480 -11.14 -4.91 -7.47
C ILE A 480 -10.79 -4.79 -8.94
N TRP A 481 -10.00 -5.71 -9.46
CA TRP A 481 -9.67 -5.72 -10.88
C TRP A 481 -9.62 -7.14 -11.43
N ALA A 482 -9.81 -7.25 -12.75
CA ALA A 482 -9.70 -8.51 -13.46
C ALA A 482 -9.20 -8.29 -14.88
N ILE A 483 -8.47 -9.28 -15.40
CA ILE A 483 -8.11 -9.42 -16.81
C ILE A 483 -8.56 -10.80 -17.26
N LYS A 484 -9.16 -10.90 -18.45
CA LYS A 484 -9.61 -12.17 -19.04
C LYS A 484 -8.48 -13.20 -19.00
N GLY A 485 -8.69 -14.26 -18.23
CA GLY A 485 -7.74 -15.36 -18.06
C GLY A 485 -6.80 -15.27 -16.84
N LEU A 486 -6.73 -14.13 -16.13
CA LEU A 486 -5.87 -13.93 -14.95
C LEU A 486 -6.63 -13.98 -13.62
N GLY A 487 -7.92 -14.31 -13.66
CA GLY A 487 -8.79 -14.31 -12.48
C GLY A 487 -9.18 -12.90 -12.01
N VAL A 488 -9.70 -12.85 -10.79
CA VAL A 488 -10.17 -11.61 -10.13
C VAL A 488 -9.32 -11.37 -8.88
N HIS A 489 -8.93 -10.13 -8.68
CA HIS A 489 -8.06 -9.69 -7.58
C HIS A 489 -8.75 -8.58 -6.78
N GLY A 490 -8.34 -8.39 -5.53
CA GLY A 490 -8.91 -7.38 -4.63
C GLY A 490 -10.21 -7.79 -3.90
N ILE A 491 -10.67 -9.04 -4.08
CA ILE A 491 -11.83 -9.61 -3.39
C ILE A 491 -11.67 -11.12 -3.17
N GLU A 492 -12.17 -11.63 -2.05
CA GLU A 492 -12.30 -13.08 -1.82
C GLU A 492 -13.61 -13.59 -2.43
N ILE A 493 -13.52 -14.50 -3.39
CA ILE A 493 -14.68 -15.03 -4.11
C ILE A 493 -15.28 -16.22 -3.34
N VAL A 494 -16.57 -16.15 -3.05
CA VAL A 494 -17.32 -17.22 -2.39
C VAL A 494 -17.54 -18.40 -3.34
N LYS A 495 -17.05 -19.59 -2.97
CA LYS A 495 -17.11 -20.81 -3.78
C LYS A 495 -18.52 -21.33 -4.06
N ASN A 496 -19.42 -21.23 -3.09
CA ASN A 496 -20.84 -21.57 -3.23
C ASN A 496 -21.67 -20.98 -2.09
N ASN A 497 -22.99 -20.92 -2.27
CA ASN A 497 -23.94 -20.59 -1.22
C ASN A 497 -25.21 -21.45 -1.33
N SER A 498 -25.56 -22.16 -0.25
CA SER A 498 -26.73 -23.04 -0.23
C SER A 498 -28.06 -22.30 -0.26
N GLN A 499 -28.11 -21.05 0.21
CA GLN A 499 -29.35 -20.26 0.20
C GLN A 499 -29.74 -19.86 -1.23
N ARG A 500 -28.77 -19.60 -2.13
CA ARG A 500 -29.06 -19.17 -3.52
C ARG A 500 -30.03 -17.98 -3.59
N TYR A 501 -29.77 -16.89 -2.88
CA TYR A 501 -30.62 -15.69 -2.99
C TYR A 501 -30.25 -14.87 -4.24
N ALA A 502 -31.22 -14.12 -4.78
CA ALA A 502 -30.97 -13.13 -5.83
C ALA A 502 -30.86 -11.72 -5.25
N VAL A 503 -30.17 -10.85 -5.97
CA VAL A 503 -30.01 -9.43 -5.64
C VAL A 503 -30.67 -8.58 -6.74
N THR A 504 -31.38 -7.53 -6.35
CA THR A 504 -31.94 -6.52 -7.26
C THR A 504 -31.91 -5.14 -6.60
N THR A 505 -31.98 -4.08 -7.40
CA THR A 505 -32.12 -2.70 -6.87
C THR A 505 -33.44 -2.50 -6.12
N ARG A 506 -33.38 -1.81 -4.97
CA ARG A 506 -34.51 -1.39 -4.14
C ARG A 506 -35.31 -0.25 -4.80
N SER A 507 -34.63 0.58 -5.60
CA SER A 507 -35.15 1.88 -6.07
C SER A 507 -35.87 1.80 -7.41
N HIS A 508 -35.71 0.70 -8.15
CA HIS A 508 -36.28 0.54 -9.48
C HIS A 508 -37.01 -0.81 -9.63
N SER A 509 -37.99 -1.08 -8.75
CA SER A 509 -38.80 -2.29 -8.84
C SER A 509 -39.93 -2.13 -9.86
N THR A 510 -39.67 -2.50 -11.12
CA THR A 510 -40.71 -2.58 -12.14
C THR A 510 -41.57 -3.84 -11.93
N PRO A 511 -42.81 -3.91 -12.48
CA PRO A 511 -43.57 -5.15 -12.52
C PRO A 511 -42.78 -6.30 -13.16
N TYR A 512 -41.94 -6.01 -14.16
CA TYR A 512 -41.12 -7.00 -14.85
C TYR A 512 -40.02 -7.61 -13.98
N ILE A 513 -39.35 -6.79 -13.15
CA ILE A 513 -38.37 -7.27 -12.17
C ILE A 513 -39.04 -8.19 -11.15
N ARG A 514 -40.20 -7.78 -10.60
CA ARG A 514 -40.96 -8.60 -9.65
C ARG A 514 -41.46 -9.89 -10.26
N ASP A 515 -42.01 -9.85 -11.47
CA ASP A 515 -42.44 -11.03 -12.21
C ASP A 515 -41.27 -12.00 -12.43
N THR A 516 -40.11 -11.48 -12.85
CA THR A 516 -38.90 -12.28 -13.09
C THR A 516 -38.45 -12.98 -11.81
N LEU A 517 -38.32 -12.24 -10.71
CA LEU A 517 -37.90 -12.78 -9.42
C LEU A 517 -38.90 -13.80 -8.84
N ASN A 518 -40.20 -13.54 -8.97
CA ASN A 518 -41.24 -14.47 -8.54
C ASN A 518 -41.14 -15.80 -9.30
N ILE A 519 -40.91 -15.74 -10.62
CA ILE A 519 -40.77 -16.94 -11.45
C ILE A 519 -39.52 -17.73 -11.07
N LEU A 520 -38.38 -17.06 -10.85
CA LEU A 520 -37.17 -17.73 -10.38
C LEU A 520 -37.39 -18.42 -9.03
N LYS A 521 -38.18 -17.81 -8.14
CA LYS A 521 -38.57 -18.40 -6.84
C LYS A 521 -39.51 -19.59 -7.00
N GLU A 522 -40.54 -19.48 -7.84
CA GLU A 522 -41.47 -20.58 -8.17
C GLU A 522 -40.75 -21.79 -8.79
N LYS A 523 -39.68 -21.55 -9.55
CA LYS A 523 -38.83 -22.59 -10.16
C LYS A 523 -37.75 -23.13 -9.22
N ASN A 524 -37.70 -22.68 -7.97
CA ASN A 524 -36.68 -23.05 -6.98
C ASN A 524 -35.23 -22.75 -7.43
N LEU A 525 -35.04 -21.78 -8.32
CA LEU A 525 -33.70 -21.32 -8.69
C LEU A 525 -33.11 -20.39 -7.65
N ILE A 526 -33.98 -19.66 -6.94
CA ILE A 526 -33.61 -18.78 -5.82
C ILE A 526 -34.49 -19.02 -4.59
N SER A 527 -33.93 -18.91 -3.39
CA SER A 527 -34.72 -19.03 -2.15
C SER A 527 -35.33 -17.70 -1.70
N ASP A 528 -34.60 -16.60 -1.93
CA ASP A 528 -34.94 -15.29 -1.42
C ASP A 528 -34.42 -14.16 -2.31
N VAL A 529 -34.86 -12.93 -2.02
CA VAL A 529 -34.46 -11.73 -2.76
C VAL A 529 -33.96 -10.67 -1.78
N GLU A 530 -32.71 -10.25 -1.98
CA GLU A 530 -32.11 -9.11 -1.28
C GLU A 530 -32.29 -7.83 -2.13
N PHE A 531 -32.85 -6.80 -1.51
CA PHE A 531 -33.03 -5.49 -2.13
C PHE A 531 -31.97 -4.50 -1.63
N VAL A 532 -31.11 -4.08 -2.55
CA VAL A 532 -29.92 -3.25 -2.31
C VAL A 532 -30.09 -1.86 -2.95
N GLY A 533 -29.55 -0.79 -2.35
CA GLY A 533 -29.77 0.61 -2.78
C GLY A 533 -30.86 1.40 -2.01
N GLY A 534 -30.82 2.74 -2.05
CA GLY A 534 -31.69 3.66 -1.28
C GLY A 534 -32.69 4.45 -2.12
N ALA A 535 -33.90 4.70 -1.58
CA ALA A 535 -35.02 5.29 -2.31
C ALA A 535 -34.75 6.73 -2.82
N GLY A 536 -34.53 6.88 -4.13
CA GLY A 536 -34.44 8.17 -4.82
C GLY A 536 -34.42 8.00 -6.34
N PHE A 537 -35.24 8.79 -7.03
CA PHE A 537 -35.55 8.62 -8.46
C PHE A 537 -34.34 8.89 -9.39
N LYS A 538 -34.15 7.93 -10.31
CA LYS A 538 -33.36 7.85 -11.56
C LYS A 538 -31.89 7.40 -11.59
N ALA A 539 -31.11 7.39 -10.51
CA ALA A 539 -29.66 7.05 -10.63
C ALA A 539 -29.15 6.22 -9.45
N CYS A 540 -29.69 5.02 -9.26
CA CYS A 540 -29.23 4.04 -8.27
C CYS A 540 -29.07 2.69 -8.98
N TYR A 541 -28.07 2.63 -9.86
CA TYR A 541 -27.59 1.41 -10.49
C TYR A 541 -26.22 1.09 -9.95
N THR A 542 -26.09 0.98 -8.64
CA THR A 542 -24.79 0.64 -8.10
C THR A 542 -24.42 -0.77 -8.53
N PHE A 543 -23.57 -0.88 -9.55
CA PHE A 543 -23.13 -2.16 -10.11
C PHE A 543 -22.19 -2.89 -9.16
N SER A 544 -21.84 -2.25 -8.03
CA SER A 544 -21.45 -2.90 -6.78
C SER A 544 -22.35 -4.11 -6.45
N ASN A 545 -23.63 -4.08 -6.83
CA ASN A 545 -24.57 -5.18 -6.58
C ASN A 545 -24.28 -6.42 -7.42
N VAL A 546 -23.63 -6.28 -8.58
CA VAL A 546 -23.12 -7.44 -9.33
C VAL A 546 -21.97 -8.10 -8.57
N LEU A 547 -21.17 -7.34 -7.81
CA LEU A 547 -20.14 -7.91 -6.91
C LEU A 547 -20.75 -8.82 -5.85
N LYS A 548 -22.04 -8.67 -5.49
CA LYS A 548 -22.71 -9.61 -4.58
C LYS A 548 -22.70 -11.04 -5.13
N CYS A 549 -22.64 -11.24 -6.45
CA CYS A 549 -22.47 -12.57 -7.04
C CYS A 549 -21.11 -13.19 -6.69
N LEU A 550 -20.08 -12.38 -6.48
CA LEU A 550 -18.78 -12.83 -5.97
C LEU A 550 -18.82 -13.06 -4.46
N GLU A 551 -19.65 -12.30 -3.73
CA GLU A 551 -19.82 -12.38 -2.27
C GLU A 551 -20.86 -13.44 -1.82
N GLY A 552 -21.47 -14.18 -2.76
CA GLY A 552 -22.31 -15.35 -2.46
C GLY A 552 -23.78 -15.27 -2.88
N ALA A 553 -24.23 -14.21 -3.56
CA ALA A 553 -25.52 -14.20 -4.26
C ALA A 553 -25.50 -15.15 -5.46
N ALA A 554 -26.62 -15.82 -5.75
CA ALA A 554 -26.73 -16.68 -6.92
C ALA A 554 -26.79 -15.88 -8.22
N ALA A 555 -27.58 -14.80 -8.20
CA ALA A 555 -27.79 -13.96 -9.37
C ALA A 555 -28.09 -12.50 -9.00
N TYR A 556 -27.68 -11.59 -9.87
CA TYR A 556 -28.18 -10.22 -9.93
C TYR A 556 -29.18 -10.13 -11.08
N VAL A 557 -30.39 -9.63 -10.81
CA VAL A 557 -31.49 -9.58 -11.79
C VAL A 557 -31.99 -8.15 -11.94
N PHE A 558 -31.88 -7.60 -13.13
CA PHE A 558 -32.35 -6.27 -13.47
C PHE A 558 -33.09 -6.27 -14.81
N ALA A 559 -34.36 -6.69 -14.80
CA ALA A 559 -35.24 -6.68 -15.97
C ALA A 559 -35.86 -5.29 -16.20
N SER A 560 -35.06 -4.29 -16.56
CA SER A 560 -35.53 -2.95 -16.89
C SER A 560 -34.55 -2.23 -17.81
N PRO A 561 -35.02 -1.42 -18.78
CA PRO A 561 -34.16 -0.50 -19.52
C PRO A 561 -33.70 0.60 -18.56
N GLY A 562 -32.41 0.68 -18.29
CA GLY A 562 -31.92 1.57 -17.23
C GLY A 562 -30.42 1.68 -17.17
N CYS A 563 -29.73 0.54 -17.31
CA CYS A 563 -28.28 0.52 -17.29
C CYS A 563 -27.67 1.06 -18.58
N LYS A 564 -26.44 1.51 -18.48
CA LYS A 564 -25.59 2.01 -19.55
C LYS A 564 -24.39 1.07 -19.73
N LYS A 565 -23.69 1.21 -20.86
CA LYS A 565 -22.50 0.41 -21.16
C LYS A 565 -21.36 0.67 -20.16
N TRP A 566 -21.22 1.90 -19.67
CA TRP A 566 -20.23 2.22 -18.63
C TRP A 566 -20.54 1.56 -17.27
N ASP A 567 -21.82 1.41 -16.91
CA ASP A 567 -22.19 0.68 -15.69
C ASP A 567 -21.86 -0.83 -15.78
N THR A 568 -21.92 -1.43 -16.98
CA THR A 568 -21.88 -2.90 -17.15
C THR A 568 -20.53 -3.47 -17.58
N CYS A 569 -19.70 -2.69 -18.29
CA CYS A 569 -18.48 -3.21 -18.91
C CYS A 569 -17.48 -3.76 -17.88
N ALA A 570 -17.17 -2.99 -16.83
CA ALA A 570 -16.27 -3.43 -15.77
C ALA A 570 -16.81 -4.63 -14.96
N PRO A 571 -18.08 -4.61 -14.49
CA PRO A 571 -18.68 -5.76 -13.83
C PRO A 571 -18.73 -7.02 -14.68
N GLU A 572 -19.05 -6.93 -15.98
CA GLU A 572 -19.05 -8.10 -16.87
C GLU A 572 -17.65 -8.71 -16.98
N ALA A 573 -16.61 -7.89 -17.14
CA ALA A 573 -15.23 -8.37 -17.17
C ALA A 573 -14.86 -9.13 -15.89
N ILE A 574 -15.21 -8.59 -14.72
CA ILE A 574 -14.92 -9.18 -13.41
C ILE A 574 -15.71 -10.48 -13.20
N ILE A 575 -17.01 -10.48 -13.47
CA ILE A 575 -17.86 -11.68 -13.32
C ILE A 575 -17.37 -12.79 -14.24
N THR A 576 -17.08 -12.48 -15.50
CA THR A 576 -16.61 -13.46 -16.48
C THR A 576 -15.26 -14.03 -16.08
N ALA A 577 -14.34 -13.18 -15.58
CA ALA A 577 -13.03 -13.63 -15.09
C ALA A 577 -13.14 -14.53 -13.84
N SER A 578 -14.20 -14.39 -13.04
CA SER A 578 -14.48 -15.30 -11.90
C SER A 578 -15.06 -16.66 -12.33
N GLY A 579 -15.43 -16.82 -13.62
CA GLY A 579 -16.15 -17.98 -14.15
C GLY A 579 -17.68 -17.86 -14.11
N GLY A 580 -18.21 -16.71 -13.69
CA GLY A 580 -19.63 -16.38 -13.80
C GLY A 580 -20.01 -15.94 -15.21
N LYS A 581 -21.25 -15.47 -15.39
CA LYS A 581 -21.72 -14.94 -16.68
C LYS A 581 -22.66 -13.75 -16.47
N LEU A 582 -22.54 -12.74 -17.32
CA LEU A 582 -23.43 -11.59 -17.41
C LEU A 582 -23.94 -11.44 -18.84
N THR A 583 -25.24 -11.25 -18.99
CA THR A 583 -25.94 -11.04 -20.27
C THR A 583 -27.06 -10.04 -20.09
N ASP A 584 -27.78 -9.72 -21.17
CA ASP A 584 -29.13 -9.18 -21.04
C ASP A 584 -30.12 -10.20 -20.44
N ILE A 585 -31.38 -9.79 -20.20
CA ILE A 585 -32.41 -10.67 -19.63
C ILE A 585 -32.83 -11.81 -20.56
N SER A 586 -32.48 -11.73 -21.85
CA SER A 586 -32.77 -12.75 -22.88
C SER A 586 -31.66 -13.80 -23.00
N GLY A 587 -30.51 -13.58 -22.37
CA GLY A 587 -29.32 -14.42 -22.47
C GLY A 587 -28.35 -14.00 -23.58
N SER A 588 -28.58 -12.86 -24.23
CA SER A 588 -27.71 -12.33 -25.27
C SER A 588 -26.54 -11.57 -24.63
N ASP A 589 -25.32 -11.85 -25.11
CA ASP A 589 -24.12 -11.18 -24.61
C ASP A 589 -24.14 -9.69 -24.97
N LEU A 590 -23.69 -8.83 -24.05
CA LEU A 590 -23.61 -7.39 -24.31
C LEU A 590 -22.44 -7.06 -25.24
N TYR A 591 -22.61 -5.97 -26.01
CA TYR A 591 -21.59 -5.46 -26.95
C TYR A 591 -21.13 -4.05 -26.58
N TYR A 592 -19.81 -3.87 -26.54
CA TYR A 592 -19.10 -2.69 -26.01
C TYR A 592 -18.25 -1.96 -27.07
N GLY A 593 -18.62 -2.01 -28.35
CA GLY A 593 -17.91 -1.28 -29.42
C GLY A 593 -18.10 0.24 -29.34
N ALA A 594 -17.17 1.02 -29.90
CA ALA A 594 -17.22 2.49 -29.84
C ALA A 594 -18.48 3.09 -30.49
N ASP A 595 -19.01 2.43 -31.53
CA ASP A 595 -20.19 2.87 -32.27
C ASP A 595 -21.50 2.26 -31.72
N THR A 596 -21.44 1.55 -30.59
CA THR A 596 -22.59 0.87 -30.00
C THR A 596 -23.58 1.85 -29.35
N GLN A 597 -24.82 1.41 -29.18
CA GLN A 597 -25.76 2.17 -28.36
C GLN A 597 -25.29 2.19 -26.90
N ILE A 598 -25.31 3.38 -26.30
CA ILE A 598 -24.87 3.59 -24.92
C ILE A 598 -25.83 2.93 -23.90
N SER A 599 -27.12 2.82 -24.22
CA SER A 599 -28.12 2.24 -23.30
C SER A 599 -28.18 0.71 -23.43
N ASN A 600 -28.28 0.02 -22.28
CA ASN A 600 -28.67 -1.38 -22.21
C ASN A 600 -30.19 -1.46 -22.11
N SER A 601 -30.86 -1.65 -23.25
CA SER A 601 -32.32 -1.76 -23.32
C SER A 601 -32.82 -3.14 -22.91
N GLY A 602 -31.96 -4.16 -22.95
CA GLY A 602 -32.27 -5.55 -22.63
C GLY A 602 -32.31 -5.92 -21.14
N GLY A 603 -32.04 -4.97 -20.25
CA GLY A 603 -31.81 -5.28 -18.84
C GLY A 603 -30.50 -6.04 -18.62
N VAL A 604 -30.28 -6.54 -17.40
CA VAL A 604 -29.06 -7.26 -17.02
C VAL A 604 -29.40 -8.47 -16.17
N LEU A 605 -28.77 -9.60 -16.48
CA LEU A 605 -28.72 -10.81 -15.67
C LEU A 605 -27.27 -11.18 -15.45
N ALA A 606 -26.81 -11.21 -14.20
CA ALA A 606 -25.51 -11.75 -13.85
C ALA A 606 -25.68 -12.95 -12.92
N THR A 607 -24.86 -13.99 -13.07
CA THR A 607 -24.88 -15.18 -12.23
C THR A 607 -23.48 -15.52 -11.72
N ALA A 608 -23.40 -16.01 -10.49
CA ALA A 608 -22.15 -16.47 -9.90
C ALA A 608 -21.58 -17.70 -10.64
N HIS A 609 -20.27 -17.95 -10.48
CA HIS A 609 -19.55 -19.03 -11.17
C HIS A 609 -20.06 -20.45 -10.86
N TRP A 610 -20.76 -20.63 -9.74
CA TRP A 610 -21.33 -21.90 -9.30
C TRP A 610 -22.81 -22.07 -9.71
N ILE A 611 -23.34 -21.16 -10.54
CA ILE A 611 -24.70 -21.18 -11.07
C ILE A 611 -24.69 -21.46 -12.58
N ASN A 612 -25.62 -22.30 -13.03
CA ASN A 612 -25.89 -22.49 -14.45
C ASN A 612 -26.70 -21.30 -14.98
N HIS A 613 -26.03 -20.39 -15.68
CA HIS A 613 -26.64 -19.17 -16.21
C HIS A 613 -27.84 -19.45 -17.13
N GLN A 614 -27.77 -20.51 -17.95
CA GLN A 614 -28.82 -20.83 -18.91
C GLN A 614 -30.14 -21.23 -18.23
N GLU A 615 -30.09 -21.88 -17.06
CA GLU A 615 -31.29 -22.23 -16.29
C GLU A 615 -32.09 -20.99 -15.88
N PHE A 616 -31.38 -19.91 -15.53
CA PHE A 616 -32.01 -18.64 -15.19
C PHE A 616 -32.63 -18.02 -16.45
N VAL A 617 -31.88 -17.92 -17.55
CA VAL A 617 -32.36 -17.40 -18.84
C VAL A 617 -33.60 -18.15 -19.35
N ASP A 618 -33.60 -19.48 -19.31
CA ASP A 618 -34.69 -20.32 -19.82
C ASP A 618 -35.97 -20.18 -18.99
N CYS A 619 -35.85 -19.82 -17.71
CA CYS A 619 -36.99 -19.59 -16.84
C CYS A 619 -37.67 -18.24 -17.08
N ILE A 620 -36.96 -17.25 -17.65
CA ILE A 620 -37.51 -15.92 -17.92
C ILE A 620 -38.50 -16.00 -19.09
N PRO A 621 -39.77 -15.60 -18.92
CA PRO A 621 -40.76 -15.67 -19.98
C PRO A 621 -40.40 -14.87 -21.24
N GLU A 622 -40.71 -15.42 -22.41
CA GLU A 622 -40.58 -14.75 -23.71
C GLU A 622 -41.27 -13.38 -23.76
N ARG A 623 -42.37 -13.19 -23.01
CA ARG A 623 -43.05 -11.89 -22.93
C ARG A 623 -42.15 -10.81 -22.31
N ILE A 624 -41.30 -11.16 -21.33
CA ILE A 624 -40.38 -10.22 -20.68
C ILE A 624 -39.19 -9.96 -21.61
N LYS A 625 -38.62 -11.02 -22.20
CA LYS A 625 -37.52 -10.92 -23.16
C LYS A 625 -37.86 -10.02 -24.36
N LYS A 626 -39.05 -10.18 -24.95
CA LYS A 626 -39.50 -9.40 -26.12
C LYS A 626 -39.81 -7.93 -25.81
N LEU A 627 -40.10 -7.59 -24.56
CA LEU A 627 -40.37 -6.20 -24.16
C LEU A 627 -39.08 -5.38 -24.04
N MET A 628 -37.92 -6.03 -24.01
CA MET A 628 -36.62 -5.45 -23.75
C MET A 628 -35.61 -5.99 -24.78
N PRO A 629 -35.74 -5.67 -26.08
CA PRO A 629 -34.73 -6.07 -27.05
C PRO A 629 -33.45 -5.27 -26.81
N GLU A 630 -32.33 -5.95 -26.62
CA GLU A 630 -31.03 -5.33 -26.78
C GLU A 630 -30.79 -5.15 -28.29
N LEU A 631 -30.56 -3.91 -28.74
CA LEU A 631 -30.21 -3.64 -30.13
C LEU A 631 -28.72 -3.93 -30.30
N ALA A 632 -28.35 -5.20 -30.40
CA ALA A 632 -27.01 -5.59 -30.77
C ALA A 632 -26.77 -5.15 -32.23
N GLN A 633 -26.03 -4.05 -32.42
CA GLN A 633 -25.38 -3.81 -33.70
C GLN A 633 -24.17 -4.75 -33.75
N ASN A 634 -24.35 -5.91 -34.39
CA ASN A 634 -23.24 -6.73 -34.85
C ASN A 634 -22.43 -5.99 -35.91
#